data_AF-A0A0L8HC25-F1
#
_entry.id   AF-A0A0L8HC25-F1
#
_cell.length_a   1.000
_cell.length_b   1.000
_cell.length_c   1.000
_cell.angle_alpha   90.00
_cell.angle_beta   90.00
_cell.angle_gamma   90.00
#
_symmetry.space_group_name_H-M   'P 1'
#
loop_
_entity.id
_entity.type
_entity.pdbx_description
1 polymer ?
#
loop_
_entity_poly.entity_id
_entity_poly.type
_entity_poly.pdbx_seq_one_letter_code
_entity_poly.pdbx_strand_id
1 'polypeptide(L)'
;MLVFIKSSTLAFTARCLVWALMFNFVQTESSDTECPIGTYLPPDCLEDCPQSCNKGKCDEYTGDCSEGCLPGYRGKKCDQTCPDGKYGKGCTKTCSPMCIIPGCFSNNGSCHSGCKPGFQGKKCNEECDFTRFGERCSKKCHCKKREERCDKITGVCKSGCSAGWLGENCQQACEDFKFGINCTKDCRCRDKSESCDKKSGRCRTLCAPGWKGEDCQEDCAETSRYGFSCKKRCSHYCKNQKCDRITGKCMSGCIQGHRGDKCDEECYAGTYGPDCNKTCNPNCIDSVCEWYNGYCKIGCKPGFQGGHCNEECDDYTFGPNCQEKCRCIDESEVCNKSTGVCVSSCQTGWRGANCSLYCEHGTFGLNCSYYCGFCKDGVTCDSVEGFCPKNHCENGWTGDMCTEECEPGFYGFNCSTVCGFCANNKTCNPFNGTCPDGCLGGYIGSVCDKRLLAEDYRKLMKNLAIALAVFTGLFTFTCIILMAIMLLVSKKKKDKTIITRDDEAPEVTDDKQELIIPQSKHQLIAIGELVVGITDRKLNTGCFGDIWKARSLSSWDNTTEVALLIVKDGLSDDERGDLKEAKAMAEALGQHPNILSFITDAVANDRHYIALDYAESGDLRSYLLKMRKGTDKEPNVLVFFQVKLLYIAAEIACGLLYLSNHQTIHGNLCAQNIYLDEILRAKIGGFGFTKPAVMKDEYKWQAIETLKTGWTSTMSDLWSYGVLLWEIITVGGVPYGEMSRQELLDHLMSDKRLEIPSQCNPEL
;
A
#
# COMPACT_ATOMS: atom_id res chain seq x y z
N MET A 1 -59.50 41.28 -11.95
CA MET A 1 -60.33 40.34 -11.17
C MET A 1 -59.42 39.68 -10.15
N LEU A 2 -59.82 39.63 -8.87
CA LEU A 2 -59.14 38.83 -7.85
C LEU A 2 -60.04 37.63 -7.51
N VAL A 3 -59.42 36.46 -7.36
CA VAL A 3 -60.12 35.20 -7.06
C VAL A 3 -60.38 35.10 -5.55
N PHE A 4 -61.47 34.41 -5.21
CA PHE A 4 -62.11 34.38 -3.88
C PHE A 4 -62.01 32.97 -3.28
N ILE A 5 -62.36 32.83 -1.98
CA ILE A 5 -62.68 31.56 -1.28
C ILE A 5 -61.40 30.73 -0.96
N LYS A 6 -61.23 30.08 0.21
CA LYS A 6 -62.19 29.65 1.25
C LYS A 6 -61.69 30.00 2.65
N SER A 7 -62.61 30.33 3.56
CA SER A 7 -62.34 30.47 5.01
C SER A 7 -63.11 29.40 5.78
N SER A 8 -62.56 28.92 6.89
CA SER A 8 -63.17 27.93 7.78
C SER A 8 -63.89 28.59 8.96
N THR A 9 -65.00 28.00 9.37
CA THR A 9 -65.88 28.51 10.44
C THR A 9 -65.43 28.07 11.83
N LEU A 10 -65.49 29.00 12.78
CA LEU A 10 -65.73 28.70 14.19
C LEU A 10 -66.44 29.89 14.85
N ALA A 11 -67.52 29.59 15.58
CA ALA A 11 -68.36 30.59 16.24
C ALA A 11 -68.78 30.05 17.61
N PHE A 12 -68.85 30.92 18.63
CA PHE A 12 -69.43 30.53 19.93
C PHE A 12 -69.96 31.74 20.73
N THR A 13 -71.28 31.80 20.92
CA THR A 13 -72.03 32.43 22.05
C THR A 13 -71.91 33.95 22.32
N ALA A 14 -72.85 34.62 23.04
CA ALA A 14 -74.31 34.47 23.25
C ALA A 14 -74.85 35.65 24.12
N ARG A 15 -76.20 35.76 24.25
CA ARG A 15 -77.03 36.68 25.09
C ARG A 15 -77.38 38.02 24.40
N CYS A 16 -78.65 38.48 24.26
CA CYS A 16 -79.84 38.62 25.15
C CYS A 16 -79.81 39.94 25.97
N LEU A 17 -80.86 40.77 26.11
CA LEU A 17 -82.30 40.77 25.69
C LEU A 17 -82.67 42.13 24.99
N VAL A 18 -83.70 42.38 24.15
CA VAL A 18 -85.19 42.16 24.05
C VAL A 18 -86.08 43.13 24.88
N TRP A 19 -87.20 43.61 24.26
CA TRP A 19 -88.27 44.56 24.70
C TRP A 19 -87.90 46.07 24.54
N ALA A 20 -88.64 46.99 23.87
CA ALA A 20 -90.07 47.18 23.49
C ALA A 20 -90.98 47.65 24.66
N LEU A 21 -91.91 48.62 24.55
CA LEU A 21 -92.83 49.04 23.47
C LEU A 21 -93.28 50.55 23.58
N MET A 22 -93.89 51.08 22.50
CA MET A 22 -95.02 52.06 22.41
C MET A 22 -95.10 53.34 23.31
N PHE A 23 -95.47 54.50 22.72
CA PHE A 23 -96.86 55.05 22.74
C PHE A 23 -97.04 56.30 21.83
N ASN A 24 -98.27 56.85 21.73
CA ASN A 24 -98.72 57.93 20.82
C ASN A 24 -99.45 59.09 21.57
N PHE A 25 -99.81 60.15 20.83
CA PHE A 25 -100.59 61.37 21.21
C PHE A 25 -99.79 62.45 22.00
N VAL A 26 -99.69 63.74 21.63
CA VAL A 26 -100.67 64.83 21.27
C VAL A 26 -101.22 65.53 22.54
N GLN A 27 -101.22 66.86 22.73
CA GLN A 27 -100.90 68.05 21.87
C GLN A 27 -99.92 69.00 22.64
N THR A 28 -99.67 70.33 22.46
CA THR A 28 -100.36 71.48 21.80
C THR A 28 -99.34 72.62 21.42
N GLU A 29 -99.85 73.84 21.15
CA GLU A 29 -99.24 75.20 21.08
C GLU A 29 -97.96 75.46 21.91
N SER A 30 -97.04 76.39 21.55
CA SER A 30 -97.27 77.76 21.05
C SER A 30 -96.19 78.30 20.06
N SER A 31 -96.34 79.54 19.62
CA SER A 31 -95.49 80.21 18.60
C SER A 31 -94.13 80.71 19.09
N ASP A 32 -93.09 80.43 18.29
CA ASP A 32 -92.06 81.39 17.84
C ASP A 32 -91.50 80.87 16.49
N THR A 33 -91.21 81.76 15.53
CA THR A 33 -90.88 81.38 14.15
C THR A 33 -89.37 81.50 13.83
N GLU A 34 -88.60 80.47 14.19
CA GLU A 34 -87.26 80.21 13.64
C GLU A 34 -87.33 79.05 12.63
N CYS A 35 -86.53 79.08 11.56
CA CYS A 35 -86.53 77.97 10.58
C CYS A 35 -85.75 76.73 11.10
N PRO A 36 -86.21 75.49 10.78
CA PRO A 36 -85.47 74.27 11.12
C PRO A 36 -84.02 74.29 10.61
N ILE A 37 -83.08 73.83 11.45
CA ILE A 37 -81.64 73.83 11.13
C ILE A 37 -81.36 73.09 9.83
N GLY A 38 -81.02 73.84 8.78
CA GLY A 38 -80.83 73.33 7.42
C GLY A 38 -81.80 73.90 6.38
N THR A 39 -82.73 74.77 6.78
CA THR A 39 -83.67 75.49 5.88
C THR A 39 -83.67 76.99 6.18
N TYR A 40 -84.18 77.81 5.25
CA TYR A 40 -84.31 79.26 5.43
C TYR A 40 -85.54 79.82 4.69
N LEU A 41 -85.80 81.12 4.89
CA LEU A 41 -86.93 81.91 4.37
C LEU A 41 -88.27 81.67 5.13
N PRO A 42 -88.39 82.12 6.40
CA PRO A 42 -89.64 82.03 7.17
C PRO A 42 -90.76 82.90 6.56
N PRO A 43 -92.05 82.58 6.81
CA PRO A 43 -92.53 81.56 7.76
C PRO A 43 -92.51 80.13 7.21
N ASP A 44 -92.47 79.94 5.88
CA ASP A 44 -92.70 78.64 5.25
C ASP A 44 -91.41 77.79 5.08
N CYS A 45 -90.23 78.39 5.25
CA CYS A 45 -88.90 77.74 5.24
C CYS A 45 -88.65 76.87 4.00
N LEU A 46 -89.06 77.36 2.82
CA LEU A 46 -89.20 76.58 1.57
C LEU A 46 -87.88 76.20 0.88
N GLU A 47 -86.74 76.75 1.32
CA GLU A 47 -85.44 76.56 0.66
C GLU A 47 -84.44 75.87 1.61
N ASP A 48 -83.81 74.80 1.13
CA ASP A 48 -82.70 74.13 1.83
C ASP A 48 -81.47 75.07 1.92
N CYS A 49 -80.81 75.09 3.08
CA CYS A 49 -79.48 75.69 3.21
C CYS A 49 -78.52 74.99 2.21
N PRO A 50 -77.74 75.73 1.41
CA PRO A 50 -76.81 75.14 0.45
C PRO A 50 -75.90 74.08 1.09
N GLN A 51 -75.77 72.90 0.48
CA GLN A 51 -74.94 71.82 1.03
C GLN A 51 -73.44 72.18 1.14
N SER A 52 -73.02 73.26 0.47
CA SER A 52 -71.69 73.89 0.61
C SER A 52 -71.52 74.73 1.89
N CYS A 53 -72.57 74.96 2.68
CA CYS A 53 -72.48 75.59 3.99
C CYS A 53 -71.79 74.67 5.02
N ASN A 54 -70.89 75.23 5.82
CA ASN A 54 -70.24 74.51 6.90
C ASN A 54 -71.28 74.07 7.95
N LYS A 55 -71.24 72.79 8.37
CA LYS A 55 -72.24 72.13 9.23
C LYS A 55 -73.69 72.18 8.70
N GLY A 56 -73.91 72.53 7.42
CA GLY A 56 -75.26 72.71 6.86
C GLY A 56 -76.02 73.92 7.42
N LYS A 57 -75.35 74.87 8.09
CA LYS A 57 -76.00 76.05 8.69
C LYS A 57 -75.94 77.28 7.79
N CYS A 58 -77.09 77.88 7.57
CA CYS A 58 -77.26 79.21 6.98
C CYS A 58 -78.06 80.14 7.90
N ASP A 59 -78.08 81.43 7.55
CA ASP A 59 -78.87 82.49 8.16
C ASP A 59 -80.33 82.37 7.72
N GLU A 60 -81.27 82.44 8.68
CA GLU A 60 -82.67 82.06 8.44
C GLU A 60 -83.43 83.00 7.51
N TYR A 61 -83.07 84.28 7.39
CA TYR A 61 -83.76 85.23 6.51
C TYR A 61 -83.09 85.34 5.13
N THR A 62 -81.75 85.26 5.08
CA THR A 62 -80.99 85.51 3.85
C THR A 62 -80.57 84.24 3.12
N GLY A 63 -80.36 83.12 3.85
CA GLY A 63 -79.71 81.91 3.33
C GLY A 63 -78.19 82.03 3.18
N ASP A 64 -77.56 83.08 3.70
CA ASP A 64 -76.10 83.21 3.75
C ASP A 64 -75.51 82.20 4.76
N CYS A 65 -74.46 81.46 4.41
CA CYS A 65 -73.90 80.41 5.28
C CYS A 65 -73.24 81.00 6.53
N SER A 66 -73.96 81.00 7.67
CA SER A 66 -73.57 81.66 8.92
C SER A 66 -72.26 81.11 9.54
N GLU A 67 -71.97 79.83 9.33
CA GLU A 67 -70.70 79.18 9.73
C GLU A 67 -69.60 79.24 8.63
N GLY A 68 -69.87 79.98 7.55
CA GLY A 68 -69.07 80.08 6.33
C GLY A 68 -69.08 78.82 5.47
N CYS A 69 -68.28 78.80 4.41
CA CYS A 69 -68.26 77.68 3.45
C CYS A 69 -67.46 76.46 3.90
N LEU A 70 -67.83 75.30 3.35
CA LEU A 70 -66.95 74.15 3.23
C LEU A 70 -65.73 74.47 2.33
N PRO A 71 -64.59 73.79 2.51
CA PRO A 71 -63.41 74.00 1.68
C PRO A 71 -63.68 73.76 0.19
N GLY A 72 -63.28 74.70 -0.66
CA GLY A 72 -63.52 74.65 -2.11
C GLY A 72 -64.63 75.57 -2.62
N TYR A 73 -65.39 76.18 -1.71
CA TYR A 73 -66.48 77.12 -2.02
C TYR A 73 -66.26 78.50 -1.37
N ARG A 74 -66.91 79.51 -1.97
CA ARG A 74 -66.90 80.93 -1.58
C ARG A 74 -68.22 81.59 -1.99
N GLY A 75 -68.36 82.89 -1.71
CA GLY A 75 -69.63 83.60 -1.78
C GLY A 75 -70.35 83.48 -0.44
N LYS A 76 -71.36 84.32 -0.20
CA LYS A 76 -72.06 84.28 1.08
C LYS A 76 -72.93 83.02 1.23
N LYS A 77 -73.59 82.59 0.15
CA LYS A 77 -74.34 81.32 0.06
C LYS A 77 -73.48 80.10 -0.30
N CYS A 78 -72.16 80.28 -0.44
CA CYS A 78 -71.21 79.23 -0.81
C CYS A 78 -71.55 78.51 -2.15
N ASP A 79 -72.21 79.25 -3.02
CA ASP A 79 -72.68 78.92 -4.36
C ASP A 79 -71.53 78.84 -5.40
N GLN A 80 -70.46 79.59 -5.18
CA GLN A 80 -69.32 79.66 -6.10
C GLN A 80 -68.19 78.74 -5.67
N THR A 81 -67.63 78.00 -6.61
CA THR A 81 -66.35 77.30 -6.42
C THR A 81 -65.18 78.29 -6.28
N CYS A 82 -64.04 77.82 -5.76
CA CYS A 82 -62.81 78.59 -5.80
C CYS A 82 -62.37 78.88 -7.24
N PRO A 83 -61.87 80.11 -7.53
CA PRO A 83 -61.23 80.42 -8.81
C PRO A 83 -60.03 79.52 -9.08
N ASP A 84 -59.71 79.34 -10.36
CA ASP A 84 -58.55 78.56 -10.79
C ASP A 84 -57.27 78.97 -10.09
N GLY A 85 -56.49 77.97 -9.69
CA GLY A 85 -55.28 78.18 -8.89
C GLY A 85 -55.53 78.48 -7.40
N LYS A 86 -56.76 78.47 -6.89
CA LYS A 86 -57.06 78.67 -5.45
C LYS A 86 -57.89 77.54 -4.84
N TYR A 87 -57.71 77.31 -3.53
CA TYR A 87 -58.33 76.20 -2.80
C TYR A 87 -58.57 76.51 -1.30
N GLY A 88 -59.34 75.65 -0.63
CA GLY A 88 -59.56 75.65 0.82
C GLY A 88 -60.75 76.51 1.29
N LYS A 89 -60.95 76.63 2.62
CA LYS A 89 -62.03 77.48 3.18
C LYS A 89 -61.78 78.94 2.81
N GLY A 90 -62.76 79.59 2.19
CA GLY A 90 -62.66 80.96 1.69
C GLY A 90 -61.68 81.15 0.52
N CYS A 91 -61.20 80.07 -0.11
CA CYS A 91 -60.33 80.10 -1.29
C CYS A 91 -59.05 80.95 -1.12
N THR A 92 -58.49 80.99 0.09
CA THR A 92 -57.34 81.82 0.46
C THR A 92 -55.98 81.20 0.12
N LYS A 93 -55.92 79.90 -0.18
CA LYS A 93 -54.67 79.17 -0.43
C LYS A 93 -54.46 78.96 -1.93
N THR A 94 -53.25 79.23 -2.42
CA THR A 94 -52.90 79.04 -3.84
C THR A 94 -52.44 77.60 -4.12
N CYS A 95 -52.82 77.04 -5.26
CA CYS A 95 -52.30 75.77 -5.77
C CYS A 95 -50.78 75.80 -5.97
N SER A 96 -50.11 74.64 -5.87
CA SER A 96 -48.67 74.57 -6.11
C SER A 96 -48.31 74.84 -7.58
N PRO A 97 -47.30 75.68 -7.87
CA PRO A 97 -46.75 75.80 -9.22
C PRO A 97 -46.04 74.53 -9.69
N MET A 98 -45.79 73.57 -8.79
CA MET A 98 -45.13 72.28 -9.09
C MET A 98 -46.11 71.14 -9.42
N CYS A 99 -47.41 71.41 -9.54
CA CYS A 99 -48.31 70.55 -10.31
C CYS A 99 -47.79 70.45 -11.77
N ILE A 100 -47.83 69.27 -12.40
CA ILE A 100 -47.40 69.07 -13.82
C ILE A 100 -48.22 69.99 -14.74
N ILE A 101 -49.54 69.86 -14.69
CA ILE A 101 -50.50 70.80 -15.28
C ILE A 101 -50.88 71.82 -14.19
N PRO A 102 -50.91 73.14 -14.46
CA PRO A 102 -51.37 74.13 -13.50
C PRO A 102 -52.80 73.86 -13.02
N GLY A 103 -53.01 73.89 -11.69
CA GLY A 103 -54.32 73.69 -11.07
C GLY A 103 -54.38 72.52 -10.09
N CYS A 104 -55.26 72.63 -9.10
CA CYS A 104 -55.41 71.66 -8.01
C CYS A 104 -56.88 71.58 -7.55
N PHE A 105 -57.26 70.45 -6.94
CA PHE A 105 -58.63 70.24 -6.45
C PHE A 105 -59.01 71.34 -5.44
N SER A 106 -60.04 72.12 -5.73
CA SER A 106 -60.44 73.32 -4.97
C SER A 106 -60.73 73.04 -3.48
N ASN A 107 -61.21 71.85 -3.13
CA ASN A 107 -61.52 71.49 -1.75
C ASN A 107 -60.26 71.28 -0.88
N ASN A 108 -59.29 70.50 -1.35
CA ASN A 108 -58.18 70.02 -0.53
C ASN A 108 -56.80 70.53 -0.98
N GLY A 109 -56.65 71.02 -2.21
CA GLY A 109 -55.42 71.58 -2.77
C GLY A 109 -54.44 70.60 -3.41
N SER A 110 -54.87 69.37 -3.72
CA SER A 110 -54.01 68.35 -4.35
C SER A 110 -53.93 68.53 -5.87
N CYS A 111 -52.76 68.33 -6.47
CA CYS A 111 -52.56 68.54 -7.91
C CYS A 111 -53.27 67.47 -8.74
N HIS A 112 -54.12 67.87 -9.70
CA HIS A 112 -54.89 66.95 -10.56
C HIS A 112 -53.98 65.95 -11.32
N SER A 113 -52.85 66.44 -11.83
CA SER A 113 -51.88 65.69 -12.63
C SER A 113 -50.72 65.08 -11.82
N GLY A 114 -50.68 65.28 -10.49
CA GLY A 114 -49.46 65.05 -9.69
C GLY A 114 -48.33 66.04 -10.03
N CYS A 115 -47.09 65.67 -9.67
CA CYS A 115 -45.95 66.59 -9.46
C CYS A 115 -44.86 66.56 -10.54
N LYS A 116 -44.34 67.75 -10.85
CA LYS A 116 -43.15 67.97 -11.69
C LYS A 116 -41.90 67.27 -11.11
N PRO A 117 -40.83 67.08 -11.90
CA PRO A 117 -39.57 66.53 -11.42
C PRO A 117 -39.03 67.26 -10.18
N GLY A 118 -38.52 66.50 -9.21
CA GLY A 118 -37.97 67.04 -7.97
C GLY A 118 -38.97 67.27 -6.83
N PHE A 119 -40.28 67.01 -7.04
CA PHE A 119 -41.33 67.24 -6.05
C PHE A 119 -42.29 66.04 -5.86
N GLN A 120 -42.85 65.92 -4.66
CA GLN A 120 -43.75 64.86 -4.21
C GLN A 120 -44.82 65.39 -3.22
N GLY A 121 -45.57 64.46 -2.62
CA GLY A 121 -46.75 64.75 -1.80
C GLY A 121 -47.98 65.08 -2.65
N LYS A 122 -49.19 64.92 -2.09
CA LYS A 122 -50.45 65.16 -2.85
C LYS A 122 -50.56 66.57 -3.42
N LYS A 123 -49.86 67.54 -2.82
CA LYS A 123 -49.86 68.96 -3.20
C LYS A 123 -48.61 69.42 -3.96
N CYS A 124 -47.60 68.55 -4.15
CA CYS A 124 -46.36 68.93 -4.81
C CYS A 124 -45.63 70.10 -4.12
N ASN A 125 -45.58 70.05 -2.78
CA ASN A 125 -44.88 71.04 -1.92
C ASN A 125 -43.69 70.42 -1.17
N GLU A 126 -43.55 69.10 -1.20
CA GLU A 126 -42.43 68.37 -0.61
C GLU A 126 -41.39 68.14 -1.72
N GLU A 127 -40.11 68.40 -1.45
CA GLU A 127 -39.05 68.04 -2.40
C GLU A 127 -38.79 66.53 -2.38
N CYS A 128 -38.11 65.99 -3.41
CA CYS A 128 -37.59 64.63 -3.33
C CYS A 128 -36.60 64.47 -2.18
N ASP A 129 -36.78 63.40 -1.42
CA ASP A 129 -35.74 62.88 -0.54
C ASP A 129 -34.46 62.56 -1.33
N PHE A 130 -33.29 62.65 -0.70
CA PHE A 130 -31.99 62.48 -1.34
C PHE A 130 -31.75 61.08 -1.92
N THR A 131 -32.60 60.10 -1.60
CA THR A 131 -32.57 58.76 -2.21
C THR A 131 -33.38 58.66 -3.51
N ARG A 132 -34.06 59.72 -3.97
CA ARG A 132 -35.05 59.71 -5.06
C ARG A 132 -34.98 60.95 -5.96
N PHE A 133 -35.48 60.82 -7.19
CA PHE A 133 -35.51 61.92 -8.16
C PHE A 133 -36.62 61.78 -9.21
N GLY A 134 -36.74 62.80 -10.08
CA GLY A 134 -37.64 62.79 -11.23
C GLY A 134 -39.09 63.05 -10.86
N GLU A 135 -40.01 62.81 -11.80
CA GLU A 135 -41.44 63.07 -11.58
C GLU A 135 -41.99 62.27 -10.39
N ARG A 136 -42.69 62.98 -9.50
CA ARG A 136 -43.29 62.42 -8.27
C ARG A 136 -42.28 61.66 -7.40
N CYS A 137 -40.98 61.95 -7.55
CA CYS A 137 -39.85 61.27 -6.90
C CYS A 137 -39.87 59.73 -7.11
N SER A 138 -40.38 59.29 -8.26
CA SER A 138 -40.62 57.88 -8.58
C SER A 138 -39.33 57.06 -8.72
N LYS A 139 -38.28 57.64 -9.32
CA LYS A 139 -37.00 56.99 -9.57
C LYS A 139 -36.10 57.02 -8.34
N LYS A 140 -35.21 56.03 -8.21
CA LYS A 140 -34.28 55.88 -7.07
C LYS A 140 -32.87 56.27 -7.49
N CYS A 141 -32.15 56.94 -6.61
CA CYS A 141 -30.75 57.32 -6.83
C CYS A 141 -29.81 56.17 -6.46
N HIS A 142 -28.81 55.96 -7.32
CA HIS A 142 -27.86 54.85 -7.25
C HIS A 142 -26.41 55.38 -7.23
N CYS A 143 -26.14 56.46 -6.50
CA CYS A 143 -24.82 57.11 -6.42
C CYS A 143 -23.76 56.26 -5.69
N LYS A 144 -22.50 56.39 -6.10
CA LYS A 144 -21.35 55.65 -5.55
C LYS A 144 -21.15 55.85 -4.04
N LYS A 145 -21.38 57.06 -3.54
CA LYS A 145 -21.42 57.37 -2.09
C LYS A 145 -22.86 57.29 -1.59
N ARG A 146 -23.10 56.55 -0.49
CA ARG A 146 -24.45 56.41 0.11
C ARG A 146 -25.04 57.71 0.68
N GLU A 147 -24.18 58.62 1.10
CA GLU A 147 -24.54 59.92 1.70
C GLU A 147 -24.61 61.06 0.66
N GLU A 148 -24.25 60.77 -0.60
CA GLU A 148 -24.34 61.75 -1.68
C GLU A 148 -25.80 61.95 -2.09
N ARG A 149 -26.20 63.22 -2.18
CA ARG A 149 -27.47 63.61 -2.78
C ARG A 149 -27.30 63.68 -4.29
N CYS A 150 -28.02 62.84 -5.01
CA CYS A 150 -28.24 63.01 -6.45
C CYS A 150 -28.94 64.34 -6.75
N ASP A 151 -28.86 64.80 -7.99
CA ASP A 151 -29.74 65.89 -8.44
C ASP A 151 -31.21 65.43 -8.48
N LYS A 152 -32.10 66.16 -7.78
CA LYS A 152 -33.51 65.79 -7.58
C LYS A 152 -34.35 65.79 -8.87
N ILE A 153 -33.89 66.45 -9.94
CA ILE A 153 -34.59 66.53 -11.23
C ILE A 153 -34.08 65.45 -12.19
N THR A 154 -32.77 65.38 -12.38
CA THR A 154 -32.10 64.59 -13.42
C THR A 154 -31.57 63.23 -12.94
N GLY A 155 -31.28 63.10 -11.64
CA GLY A 155 -30.72 61.90 -11.00
C GLY A 155 -29.21 61.78 -11.07
N VAL A 156 -28.50 62.79 -11.61
CA VAL A 156 -27.04 62.75 -11.79
C VAL A 156 -26.31 62.73 -10.45
N CYS A 157 -25.27 61.89 -10.36
CA CYS A 157 -24.41 61.72 -9.18
C CYS A 157 -23.01 62.25 -9.46
N LYS A 158 -22.48 63.17 -8.64
CA LYS A 158 -21.16 63.80 -8.85
C LYS A 158 -20.01 62.82 -8.65
N SER A 159 -20.16 61.81 -7.78
CA SER A 159 -19.15 60.74 -7.61
C SER A 159 -19.33 59.53 -8.54
N GLY A 160 -20.28 59.59 -9.49
CA GLY A 160 -20.64 58.49 -10.37
C GLY A 160 -21.53 57.44 -9.71
N CYS A 161 -21.66 56.28 -10.35
CA CYS A 161 -22.64 55.26 -10.01
C CYS A 161 -22.11 54.20 -9.02
N SER A 162 -23.02 53.72 -8.18
CA SER A 162 -22.79 52.59 -7.28
C SER A 162 -22.58 51.30 -8.07
N ALA A 163 -21.98 50.32 -7.40
CA ALA A 163 -21.66 49.05 -8.04
C ALA A 163 -22.92 48.34 -8.55
N GLY A 164 -22.90 47.90 -9.80
CA GLY A 164 -24.05 47.35 -10.52
C GLY A 164 -24.81 48.33 -11.41
N TRP A 165 -24.45 49.62 -11.43
CA TRP A 165 -25.16 50.68 -12.14
C TRP A 165 -24.26 51.54 -13.04
N LEU A 166 -24.87 52.06 -14.12
CA LEU A 166 -24.26 52.80 -15.23
C LEU A 166 -25.22 53.90 -15.76
N GLY A 167 -24.71 54.76 -16.62
CA GLY A 167 -25.43 55.88 -17.24
C GLY A 167 -25.39 57.15 -16.40
N GLU A 168 -25.67 58.31 -17.01
CA GLU A 168 -25.48 59.64 -16.40
C GLU A 168 -26.24 59.84 -15.08
N ASN A 169 -27.40 59.19 -14.93
CA ASN A 169 -28.24 59.19 -13.74
C ASN A 169 -28.35 57.80 -13.06
N CYS A 170 -27.41 56.90 -13.37
CA CYS A 170 -27.27 55.60 -12.71
C CYS A 170 -28.52 54.71 -12.75
N GLN A 171 -29.35 54.81 -13.80
CA GLN A 171 -30.58 54.01 -13.96
C GLN A 171 -30.41 52.77 -14.84
N GLN A 172 -29.27 52.62 -15.51
CA GLN A 172 -28.96 51.40 -16.27
C GLN A 172 -28.25 50.42 -15.32
N ALA A 173 -28.71 49.17 -15.26
CA ALA A 173 -27.91 48.11 -14.65
C ALA A 173 -26.70 47.78 -15.55
N CYS A 174 -25.65 47.17 -15.00
CA CYS A 174 -24.54 46.69 -15.85
C CYS A 174 -25.04 45.76 -16.96
N GLU A 175 -24.37 45.81 -18.10
CA GLU A 175 -24.46 44.76 -19.13
C GLU A 175 -24.04 43.41 -18.53
N ASP A 176 -24.48 42.31 -19.16
CA ASP A 176 -24.00 40.99 -18.75
C ASP A 176 -22.48 40.88 -18.98
N PHE A 177 -21.82 40.06 -18.15
CA PHE A 177 -20.37 39.93 -18.09
C PHE A 177 -19.62 41.18 -17.58
N LYS A 178 -20.29 42.21 -17.06
CA LYS A 178 -19.65 43.37 -16.40
C LYS A 178 -20.21 43.66 -15.01
N PHE A 179 -19.35 44.20 -14.14
CA PHE A 179 -19.69 44.49 -12.76
C PHE A 179 -18.94 45.69 -12.15
N GLY A 180 -19.34 46.06 -10.94
CA GLY A 180 -18.65 47.04 -10.13
C GLY A 180 -19.11 48.48 -10.37
N ILE A 181 -18.37 49.43 -9.80
CA ILE A 181 -18.63 50.88 -9.89
C ILE A 181 -18.51 51.31 -11.36
N ASN A 182 -19.55 51.94 -11.90
CA ASN A 182 -19.67 52.27 -13.33
C ASN A 182 -19.45 51.06 -14.28
N CYS A 183 -19.64 49.82 -13.80
CA CYS A 183 -19.51 48.60 -14.58
C CYS A 183 -18.15 48.40 -15.28
N THR A 184 -17.05 48.87 -14.67
CA THR A 184 -15.71 48.91 -15.30
C THR A 184 -14.88 47.61 -15.17
N LYS A 185 -15.39 46.58 -14.48
CA LYS A 185 -14.71 45.28 -14.36
C LYS A 185 -15.44 44.20 -15.16
N ASP A 186 -14.69 43.35 -15.85
CA ASP A 186 -15.24 42.21 -16.60
C ASP A 186 -15.32 40.95 -15.70
N CYS A 187 -16.43 40.21 -15.81
CA CYS A 187 -16.63 38.93 -15.14
C CYS A 187 -15.65 37.87 -15.67
N ARG A 188 -14.92 37.19 -14.78
CA ARG A 188 -13.97 36.14 -15.12
C ARG A 188 -14.40 34.78 -14.56
N CYS A 189 -15.59 34.33 -14.94
CA CYS A 189 -16.19 33.08 -14.48
C CYS A 189 -15.72 31.86 -15.28
N ARG A 190 -15.85 30.67 -14.68
CA ARG A 190 -15.49 29.38 -15.28
C ARG A 190 -16.22 29.13 -16.61
N ASP A 191 -17.52 29.44 -16.65
CA ASP A 191 -18.34 29.32 -17.84
C ASP A 191 -18.42 30.70 -18.53
N LYS A 192 -18.16 30.75 -19.84
CA LYS A 192 -18.22 32.00 -20.62
C LYS A 192 -19.66 32.48 -20.91
N SER A 193 -20.67 31.66 -20.59
CA SER A 193 -22.09 32.03 -20.62
C SER A 193 -22.62 32.48 -19.25
N GLU A 194 -21.85 32.33 -18.17
CA GLU A 194 -22.22 32.75 -16.81
C GLU A 194 -21.84 34.22 -16.57
N SER A 195 -22.82 35.13 -16.52
CA SER A 195 -22.60 36.47 -15.97
C SER A 195 -22.45 36.40 -14.45
N CYS A 196 -21.45 37.08 -13.91
CA CYS A 196 -21.26 37.26 -12.48
C CYS A 196 -22.27 38.25 -11.87
N ASP A 197 -22.33 38.32 -10.52
CA ASP A 197 -23.12 39.35 -9.84
C ASP A 197 -22.62 40.76 -10.21
N LYS A 198 -23.51 41.55 -10.81
CA LYS A 198 -23.22 42.88 -11.36
C LYS A 198 -22.70 43.88 -10.32
N LYS A 199 -22.93 43.63 -9.03
CA LYS A 199 -22.45 44.47 -7.94
C LYS A 199 -21.07 44.04 -7.41
N SER A 200 -20.89 42.77 -7.07
CA SER A 200 -19.69 42.26 -6.38
C SER A 200 -18.65 41.64 -7.31
N GLY A 201 -19.04 41.20 -8.51
CA GLY A 201 -18.19 40.41 -9.42
C GLY A 201 -18.17 38.91 -9.12
N ARG A 202 -18.87 38.47 -8.08
CA ARG A 202 -18.86 37.09 -7.64
C ARG A 202 -19.54 36.18 -8.65
N CYS A 203 -18.81 35.19 -9.14
CA CYS A 203 -19.36 34.10 -9.95
C CYS A 203 -20.21 33.16 -9.08
N ARG A 204 -21.23 32.54 -9.68
CA ARG A 204 -22.06 31.50 -9.08
C ARG A 204 -21.28 30.20 -8.93
N THR A 205 -20.36 29.90 -9.86
CA THR A 205 -19.57 28.66 -9.85
C THR A 205 -18.13 28.85 -9.33
N LEU A 206 -17.18 29.17 -10.20
CA LEU A 206 -15.75 29.35 -9.92
C LEU A 206 -15.17 30.43 -10.84
N CYS A 207 -13.99 30.91 -10.51
CA CYS A 207 -13.21 31.76 -11.41
C CYS A 207 -12.67 30.97 -12.61
N ALA A 208 -12.47 31.66 -13.73
CA ALA A 208 -11.79 31.16 -14.91
C ALA A 208 -10.37 30.67 -14.59
N PRO A 209 -9.76 29.82 -15.45
CA PRO A 209 -8.36 29.42 -15.29
C PRO A 209 -7.42 30.64 -15.26
N GLY A 210 -6.47 30.64 -14.34
CA GLY A 210 -5.52 31.74 -14.16
C GLY A 210 -5.99 32.88 -13.24
N TRP A 211 -7.20 32.80 -12.68
CA TRP A 211 -7.79 33.85 -11.84
C TRP A 211 -8.32 33.33 -10.49
N LYS A 212 -8.24 34.17 -9.44
CA LYS A 212 -8.79 33.96 -8.08
C LYS A 212 -9.34 35.27 -7.47
N GLY A 213 -9.66 35.26 -6.19
CA GLY A 213 -10.33 36.35 -5.47
C GLY A 213 -11.85 36.18 -5.47
N GLU A 214 -12.57 36.93 -4.63
CA GLU A 214 -14.04 36.85 -4.56
C GLU A 214 -14.74 37.37 -5.83
N ASP A 215 -14.08 38.29 -6.55
CA ASP A 215 -14.56 38.91 -7.80
C ASP A 215 -13.77 38.44 -9.04
N CYS A 216 -12.97 37.39 -8.87
CA CYS A 216 -12.13 36.75 -9.89
C CYS A 216 -11.14 37.68 -10.61
N GLN A 217 -10.68 38.77 -9.97
CA GLN A 217 -9.73 39.72 -10.58
C GLN A 217 -8.25 39.48 -10.22
N GLU A 218 -7.94 38.61 -9.26
CA GLU A 218 -6.55 38.33 -8.85
C GLU A 218 -5.87 37.29 -9.73
N ASP A 219 -4.59 37.50 -10.05
CA ASP A 219 -3.77 36.57 -10.85
C ASP A 219 -3.27 35.35 -10.03
N CYS A 220 -3.14 34.17 -10.66
CA CYS A 220 -2.44 33.04 -10.03
C CYS A 220 -0.90 33.18 -10.05
N ALA A 221 -0.33 33.97 -10.97
CA ALA A 221 1.10 33.92 -11.34
C ALA A 221 2.08 33.96 -10.15
N GLU A 222 1.85 34.85 -9.18
CA GLU A 222 2.70 35.02 -8.00
C GLU A 222 2.50 33.96 -6.89
N THR A 223 1.73 32.90 -7.16
CA THR A 223 1.37 31.89 -6.14
C THR A 223 1.72 30.44 -6.50
N SER A 224 2.52 30.23 -7.56
CA SER A 224 2.90 28.90 -8.10
C SER A 224 1.70 27.94 -8.18
N ARG A 225 0.61 28.43 -8.77
CA ARG A 225 -0.70 27.77 -8.88
C ARG A 225 -1.33 28.02 -10.23
N TYR A 226 -2.24 27.14 -10.63
CA TYR A 226 -2.90 27.19 -11.93
C TYR A 226 -4.36 26.69 -11.91
N GLY A 227 -5.05 26.90 -13.03
CA GLY A 227 -6.42 26.42 -13.26
C GLY A 227 -7.49 27.26 -12.55
N PHE A 228 -8.73 26.75 -12.54
CA PHE A 228 -9.90 27.45 -11.98
C PHE A 228 -9.67 27.83 -10.50
N SER A 229 -9.85 29.11 -10.16
CA SER A 229 -9.63 29.65 -8.80
C SER A 229 -8.25 29.34 -8.21
N CYS A 230 -7.21 29.16 -9.06
CA CYS A 230 -5.84 28.80 -8.67
C CYS A 230 -5.74 27.57 -7.72
N LYS A 231 -6.69 26.63 -7.84
CA LYS A 231 -6.81 25.51 -6.89
C LYS A 231 -5.68 24.48 -7.01
N LYS A 232 -5.13 24.26 -8.22
CA LYS A 232 -4.00 23.35 -8.45
C LYS A 232 -2.68 24.08 -8.18
N ARG A 233 -1.69 23.40 -7.59
CA ARG A 233 -0.30 23.90 -7.48
C ARG A 233 0.47 23.55 -8.76
N CYS A 234 1.47 24.35 -9.12
CA CYS A 234 2.49 23.94 -10.08
C CYS A 234 3.23 22.69 -9.56
N SER A 235 3.75 21.86 -10.46
CA SER A 235 4.60 20.74 -10.05
C SER A 235 5.90 21.28 -9.44
N HIS A 236 6.36 20.65 -8.37
CA HIS A 236 7.65 20.98 -7.77
C HIS A 236 8.84 20.59 -8.66
N TYR A 237 8.60 19.70 -9.64
CA TYR A 237 9.54 19.29 -10.67
C TYR A 237 9.67 20.29 -11.84
N CYS A 238 8.84 21.34 -11.91
CA CYS A 238 9.09 22.47 -12.82
C CYS A 238 10.41 23.15 -12.45
N LYS A 239 11.30 23.43 -13.42
CA LYS A 239 12.44 24.33 -13.15
C LYS A 239 11.92 25.68 -12.64
N ASN A 240 12.55 26.20 -11.58
CA ASN A 240 12.14 27.41 -10.86
C ASN A 240 10.73 27.36 -10.21
N GLN A 241 10.08 26.19 -10.12
CA GLN A 241 8.73 25.99 -9.55
C GLN A 241 7.64 26.92 -10.11
N LYS A 242 7.80 27.36 -11.37
CA LYS A 242 6.84 28.21 -12.10
C LYS A 242 6.25 27.50 -13.31
N CYS A 243 4.93 27.57 -13.40
CA CYS A 243 4.13 27.00 -14.48
C CYS A 243 3.10 28.01 -15.00
N ASP A 244 2.61 27.80 -16.22
CA ASP A 244 1.54 28.60 -16.79
C ASP A 244 0.27 28.49 -15.93
N ARG A 245 -0.24 29.66 -15.53
CA ARG A 245 -1.41 29.85 -14.67
C ARG A 245 -2.72 29.26 -15.23
N ILE A 246 -2.82 29.01 -16.54
CA ILE A 246 -4.01 28.43 -17.16
C ILE A 246 -3.91 26.89 -17.18
N THR A 247 -2.88 26.36 -17.84
CA THR A 247 -2.72 24.94 -18.17
C THR A 247 -2.00 24.12 -17.11
N GLY A 248 -1.09 24.77 -16.36
CA GLY A 248 -0.13 24.14 -15.46
C GLY A 248 1.18 23.71 -16.14
N LYS A 249 1.43 24.07 -17.40
CA LYS A 249 2.65 23.71 -18.13
C LYS A 249 3.89 24.40 -17.55
N CYS A 250 4.95 23.67 -17.23
CA CYS A 250 6.17 24.23 -16.65
C CYS A 250 6.88 25.18 -17.63
N MET A 251 7.12 26.43 -17.24
CA MET A 251 7.55 27.48 -18.17
C MET A 251 9.04 27.41 -18.54
N SER A 252 9.85 26.70 -17.76
CA SER A 252 11.28 26.49 -17.99
C SER A 252 11.63 25.00 -18.16
N GLY A 253 10.64 24.18 -18.52
CA GLY A 253 10.76 22.72 -18.54
C GLY A 253 10.95 22.13 -17.14
N CYS A 254 11.51 20.91 -17.11
CA CYS A 254 11.60 20.05 -15.94
C CYS A 254 13.00 20.01 -15.31
N ILE A 255 13.08 19.74 -14.01
CA ILE A 255 14.35 19.35 -13.38
C ILE A 255 14.80 17.98 -13.88
N GLN A 256 16.00 17.54 -13.48
CA GLN A 256 16.52 16.23 -13.87
C GLN A 256 15.59 15.09 -13.44
N GLY A 257 15.34 14.14 -14.35
CA GLY A 257 14.50 12.97 -14.08
C GLY A 257 13.04 13.05 -14.49
N HIS A 258 12.56 14.25 -14.81
CA HIS A 258 11.14 14.50 -15.06
C HIS A 258 10.87 15.04 -16.46
N ARG A 259 9.70 14.72 -17.01
CA ARG A 259 9.26 15.06 -18.37
C ARG A 259 7.74 15.23 -18.46
N GLY A 260 7.27 15.48 -19.69
CA GLY A 260 5.88 15.86 -19.95
C GLY A 260 5.63 17.34 -19.60
N ASP A 261 4.52 17.90 -20.09
CA ASP A 261 4.25 19.34 -19.97
C ASP A 261 4.26 19.88 -18.54
N LYS A 262 4.04 19.02 -17.55
CA LYS A 262 3.95 19.38 -16.12
C LYS A 262 5.08 18.82 -15.27
N CYS A 263 6.00 18.04 -15.85
CA CYS A 263 7.06 17.37 -15.11
C CYS A 263 6.55 16.36 -14.06
N ASP A 264 5.29 15.92 -14.19
CA ASP A 264 4.64 14.95 -13.31
C ASP A 264 4.92 13.49 -13.74
N GLU A 265 5.68 13.28 -14.82
CA GLU A 265 6.11 11.97 -15.32
C GLU A 265 7.63 11.80 -15.15
N GLU A 266 8.08 10.60 -14.79
CA GLU A 266 9.50 10.22 -14.75
C GLU A 266 10.05 9.88 -16.14
N CYS A 267 11.38 9.91 -16.30
CA CYS A 267 12.05 9.45 -17.52
C CYS A 267 11.72 8.00 -17.86
N TYR A 268 11.62 7.70 -19.16
CA TYR A 268 11.57 6.30 -19.61
C TYR A 268 12.92 5.62 -19.39
N ALA A 269 12.93 4.31 -19.17
CA ALA A 269 14.15 3.52 -19.18
C ALA A 269 14.94 3.77 -20.48
N GLY A 270 16.25 3.99 -20.36
CA GLY A 270 17.09 4.43 -21.48
C GLY A 270 17.19 5.96 -21.64
N THR A 271 16.49 6.77 -20.84
CA THR A 271 16.57 8.25 -20.86
C THR A 271 16.82 8.86 -19.48
N TYR A 272 17.49 10.02 -19.42
CA TYR A 272 17.87 10.68 -18.18
C TYR A 272 18.02 12.21 -18.30
N GLY A 273 18.19 12.87 -17.15
CA GLY A 273 18.55 14.29 -17.07
C GLY A 273 17.35 15.25 -17.20
N PRO A 274 17.59 16.56 -17.34
CA PRO A 274 16.52 17.55 -17.42
C PRO A 274 15.67 17.34 -18.68
N ASP A 275 14.35 17.37 -18.50
CA ASP A 275 13.35 17.09 -19.56
C ASP A 275 13.51 15.69 -20.20
N CYS A 276 14.31 14.79 -19.59
CA CYS A 276 14.71 13.48 -20.09
C CYS A 276 15.36 13.49 -21.49
N ASN A 277 15.98 14.61 -21.88
CA ASN A 277 16.55 14.84 -23.21
C ASN A 277 17.93 14.17 -23.43
N LYS A 278 18.42 13.34 -22.52
CA LYS A 278 19.65 12.54 -22.70
C LYS A 278 19.32 11.06 -22.75
N THR A 279 20.01 10.31 -23.61
CA THR A 279 19.93 8.84 -23.66
C THR A 279 21.03 8.20 -22.81
N CYS A 280 20.73 7.09 -22.14
CA CYS A 280 21.74 6.26 -21.47
C CYS A 280 22.83 5.82 -22.45
N ASN A 281 24.04 5.58 -21.95
CA ASN A 281 25.12 5.03 -22.79
C ASN A 281 24.73 3.60 -23.25
N PRO A 282 24.83 3.25 -24.55
CA PRO A 282 24.59 1.89 -25.03
C PRO A 282 25.49 0.83 -24.38
N ASN A 283 26.61 1.22 -23.76
CA ASN A 283 27.52 0.34 -23.01
C ASN A 283 27.03 0.02 -21.59
N CYS A 284 26.00 0.69 -21.06
CA CYS A 284 25.31 0.18 -19.86
C CYS A 284 24.74 -1.22 -20.16
N ILE A 285 24.77 -2.12 -19.17
CA ILE A 285 24.01 -3.38 -19.24
C ILE A 285 22.53 -3.06 -19.47
N ASP A 286 21.92 -3.77 -20.42
CA ASP A 286 20.58 -3.54 -20.97
C ASP A 286 20.26 -2.11 -21.42
N SER A 287 21.30 -1.28 -21.60
CA SER A 287 21.18 0.17 -21.86
C SER A 287 20.41 0.94 -20.77
N VAL A 288 20.36 0.41 -19.54
CA VAL A 288 19.64 1.00 -18.39
C VAL A 288 20.56 1.86 -17.53
N CYS A 289 20.15 3.10 -17.28
CA CYS A 289 20.84 4.03 -16.40
C CYS A 289 19.87 4.80 -15.47
N GLU A 290 20.43 5.35 -14.39
CA GLU A 290 19.70 6.16 -13.41
C GLU A 290 19.19 7.46 -14.02
N TRP A 291 17.89 7.72 -13.84
CA TRP A 291 17.14 8.74 -14.56
C TRP A 291 17.56 10.18 -14.25
N TYR A 292 18.23 10.44 -13.12
CA TYR A 292 18.63 11.79 -12.72
C TYR A 292 20.04 12.17 -13.21
N ASN A 293 21.01 11.26 -13.11
CA ASN A 293 22.43 11.53 -13.41
C ASN A 293 22.96 10.78 -14.65
N GLY A 294 22.33 9.68 -15.06
CA GLY A 294 22.74 8.85 -16.19
C GLY A 294 23.73 7.73 -15.85
N TYR A 295 23.94 7.40 -14.57
CA TYR A 295 24.86 6.33 -14.17
C TYR A 295 24.28 4.95 -14.52
N CYS A 296 25.08 4.05 -15.11
CA CYS A 296 24.60 2.73 -15.53
C CYS A 296 24.19 1.87 -14.32
N LYS A 297 22.91 1.51 -14.21
CA LYS A 297 22.32 1.01 -12.96
C LYS A 297 22.82 -0.37 -12.54
N ILE A 298 23.06 -1.24 -13.53
CA ILE A 298 23.56 -2.62 -13.34
C ILE A 298 25.09 -2.68 -13.51
N GLY A 299 25.69 -1.66 -14.14
CA GLY A 299 27.10 -1.63 -14.55
C GLY A 299 27.28 -1.69 -16.07
N CYS A 300 28.50 -2.04 -16.48
CA CYS A 300 28.99 -1.96 -17.86
C CYS A 300 29.08 -3.29 -18.59
N LYS A 301 28.76 -3.25 -19.88
CA LYS A 301 29.00 -4.35 -20.83
C LYS A 301 30.51 -4.64 -20.97
N PRO A 302 30.91 -5.87 -21.34
CA PRO A 302 32.31 -6.27 -21.34
C PRO A 302 33.21 -5.40 -22.23
N GLY A 303 34.30 -4.89 -21.66
CA GLY A 303 35.22 -3.95 -22.32
C GLY A 303 35.10 -2.49 -21.86
N PHE A 304 34.13 -2.16 -21.00
CA PHE A 304 33.90 -0.79 -20.52
C PHE A 304 33.80 -0.67 -18.99
N GLN A 305 34.18 0.50 -18.47
CA GLN A 305 34.19 0.87 -17.06
C GLN A 305 33.79 2.35 -16.84
N GLY A 306 33.87 2.80 -15.58
CA GLY A 306 33.41 4.10 -15.13
C GLY A 306 31.89 4.17 -14.97
N GLY A 307 31.39 5.10 -14.16
CA GLY A 307 29.95 5.17 -13.78
C GLY A 307 28.96 5.34 -14.94
N HIS A 308 29.44 5.73 -16.12
CA HIS A 308 28.66 5.88 -17.35
C HIS A 308 29.05 4.89 -18.47
N CYS A 309 30.00 3.98 -18.25
CA CYS A 309 30.53 3.06 -19.27
C CYS A 309 31.08 3.78 -20.52
N ASN A 310 31.62 4.99 -20.30
CA ASN A 310 32.25 5.84 -21.33
C ASN A 310 33.72 5.48 -21.55
N GLU A 311 34.35 4.85 -20.56
CA GLU A 311 35.77 4.50 -20.55
C GLU A 311 35.93 3.04 -20.95
N GLU A 312 36.93 2.72 -21.76
CA GLU A 312 37.34 1.34 -22.01
C GLU A 312 38.06 0.74 -20.79
N CYS A 313 38.17 -0.58 -20.74
CA CYS A 313 39.10 -1.23 -19.82
C CYS A 313 40.54 -0.74 -20.00
N ASP A 314 41.25 -0.62 -18.88
CA ASP A 314 42.69 -0.44 -18.87
C ASP A 314 43.39 -1.72 -19.38
N ASP A 315 44.64 -1.58 -19.82
CA ASP A 315 45.42 -2.71 -20.31
C ASP A 315 45.50 -3.83 -19.25
N TYR A 316 45.55 -5.08 -19.73
CA TYR A 316 45.52 -6.31 -18.93
C TYR A 316 44.22 -6.55 -18.11
N THR A 317 43.21 -5.68 -18.21
CA THR A 317 41.87 -5.87 -17.62
C THR A 317 40.81 -6.14 -18.67
N PHE A 318 39.78 -6.91 -18.31
CA PHE A 318 38.70 -7.26 -19.23
C PHE A 318 37.37 -7.55 -18.52
N GLY A 319 36.34 -7.82 -19.31
CA GLY A 319 35.05 -8.31 -18.81
C GLY A 319 34.10 -7.17 -18.39
N PRO A 320 32.94 -7.49 -17.81
CA PRO A 320 31.97 -6.49 -17.38
C PRO A 320 32.55 -5.65 -16.23
N ASN A 321 32.45 -4.32 -16.35
CA ASN A 321 33.09 -3.36 -15.44
C ASN A 321 34.62 -3.51 -15.31
N CYS A 322 35.29 -4.22 -16.24
CA CYS A 322 36.75 -4.42 -16.26
C CYS A 322 37.35 -5.05 -14.98
N GLN A 323 36.56 -5.89 -14.30
CA GLN A 323 36.95 -6.50 -13.01
C GLN A 323 37.83 -7.75 -13.16
N GLU A 324 37.90 -8.36 -14.35
CA GLU A 324 38.73 -9.52 -14.61
C GLU A 324 40.14 -9.11 -15.11
N LYS A 325 41.12 -9.99 -14.88
CA LYS A 325 42.52 -9.78 -15.31
C LYS A 325 43.04 -10.98 -16.08
N CYS A 326 43.65 -10.73 -17.23
CA CYS A 326 44.27 -11.74 -18.08
C CYS A 326 45.76 -11.91 -17.73
N ARG A 327 46.35 -13.05 -18.12
CA ARG A 327 47.75 -13.43 -17.87
C ARG A 327 48.34 -14.14 -19.08
N CYS A 328 48.56 -13.35 -20.13
CA CYS A 328 49.19 -13.83 -21.37
C CYS A 328 50.65 -14.20 -21.12
N ILE A 329 51.19 -15.18 -21.87
CA ILE A 329 52.56 -15.67 -21.67
C ILE A 329 53.62 -14.59 -21.95
N ASP A 330 53.34 -13.67 -22.87
CA ASP A 330 54.10 -12.43 -23.04
C ASP A 330 53.51 -11.36 -22.11
N GLU A 331 54.32 -10.87 -21.16
CA GLU A 331 53.92 -9.82 -20.19
C GLU A 331 53.64 -8.46 -20.84
N SER A 332 54.00 -8.28 -22.12
CA SER A 332 53.69 -7.08 -22.91
C SER A 332 52.45 -7.22 -23.81
N GLU A 333 51.78 -8.39 -23.81
CA GLU A 333 50.55 -8.58 -24.59
C GLU A 333 49.32 -8.02 -23.87
N VAL A 334 48.63 -7.07 -24.52
CA VAL A 334 47.32 -6.60 -24.08
C VAL A 334 46.23 -7.50 -24.66
N CYS A 335 45.58 -8.28 -23.79
CA CYS A 335 44.48 -9.16 -24.17
C CYS A 335 43.22 -8.40 -24.63
N ASN A 336 42.25 -9.11 -25.20
CA ASN A 336 40.99 -8.52 -25.64
C ASN A 336 40.17 -7.96 -24.45
N LYS A 337 39.94 -6.65 -24.40
CA LYS A 337 39.20 -5.96 -23.32
C LYS A 337 37.79 -6.51 -23.05
N SER A 338 37.10 -7.08 -24.04
CA SER A 338 35.75 -7.63 -23.85
C SER A 338 35.73 -9.10 -23.45
N THR A 339 36.69 -9.92 -23.90
CA THR A 339 36.68 -11.39 -23.71
C THR A 339 37.86 -11.95 -22.90
N GLY A 340 38.85 -11.12 -22.60
CA GLY A 340 40.10 -11.48 -21.93
C GLY A 340 41.07 -12.31 -22.76
N VAL A 341 40.73 -12.63 -24.01
CA VAL A 341 41.47 -13.61 -24.82
C VAL A 341 42.88 -13.11 -25.14
N CYS A 342 43.87 -13.96 -24.85
CA CYS A 342 45.27 -13.79 -25.22
C CYS A 342 45.56 -14.45 -26.58
N VAL A 343 46.43 -13.83 -27.37
CA VAL A 343 46.92 -14.33 -28.67
C VAL A 343 48.01 -15.39 -28.47
N SER A 344 48.92 -15.17 -27.51
CA SER A 344 50.11 -16.01 -27.28
C SER A 344 49.88 -17.22 -26.34
N SER A 345 48.66 -17.43 -25.84
CA SER A 345 48.30 -18.37 -24.74
C SER A 345 48.77 -17.92 -23.35
N CYS A 346 48.55 -18.76 -22.33
CA CYS A 346 48.65 -18.39 -20.91
C CYS A 346 50.00 -18.66 -20.27
N GLN A 347 50.29 -17.91 -19.19
CA GLN A 347 51.38 -18.21 -18.26
C GLN A 347 51.22 -19.59 -17.60
N THR A 348 52.32 -20.16 -17.09
CA THR A 348 52.33 -21.40 -16.32
C THR A 348 51.47 -21.30 -15.06
N GLY A 349 50.75 -22.38 -14.72
CA GLY A 349 49.76 -22.37 -13.63
C GLY A 349 48.38 -21.83 -14.02
N TRP A 350 48.22 -21.26 -15.22
CA TRP A 350 46.97 -20.70 -15.72
C TRP A 350 46.50 -21.36 -17.02
N ARG A 351 45.17 -21.40 -17.22
CA ARG A 351 44.50 -22.01 -18.37
C ARG A 351 43.23 -21.25 -18.77
N GLY A 352 42.60 -21.74 -19.85
CA GLY A 352 41.38 -21.15 -20.41
C GLY A 352 41.69 -20.01 -21.38
N ALA A 353 40.73 -19.66 -22.23
CA ALA A 353 40.96 -18.73 -23.34
C ALA A 353 41.45 -17.33 -22.90
N ASN A 354 41.14 -16.93 -21.67
CA ASN A 354 41.43 -15.64 -21.04
C ASN A 354 42.44 -15.71 -19.87
N CYS A 355 43.03 -16.89 -19.60
CA CYS A 355 44.09 -17.07 -18.60
C CYS A 355 43.72 -16.64 -17.16
N SER A 356 42.43 -16.69 -16.82
CA SER A 356 41.91 -16.37 -15.48
C SER A 356 41.63 -17.61 -14.61
N LEU A 357 41.63 -18.82 -15.19
CA LEU A 357 41.48 -20.09 -14.46
C LEU A 357 42.84 -20.67 -14.07
N TYR A 358 42.95 -21.22 -12.86
CA TYR A 358 44.15 -21.93 -12.40
C TYR A 358 44.16 -23.41 -12.85
N CYS A 359 45.29 -24.10 -12.67
CA CYS A 359 45.38 -25.55 -12.86
C CYS A 359 44.68 -26.32 -11.73
N GLU A 360 43.43 -26.70 -11.99
CA GLU A 360 42.64 -27.55 -11.10
C GLU A 360 43.09 -29.02 -11.16
N HIS A 361 42.87 -29.73 -10.04
CA HIS A 361 42.87 -31.19 -9.90
C HIS A 361 43.99 -31.94 -10.65
N GLY A 362 45.19 -31.95 -10.08
CA GLY A 362 46.25 -32.86 -10.52
C GLY A 362 46.92 -32.46 -11.84
N THR A 363 46.87 -31.18 -12.24
CA THR A 363 47.53 -30.67 -13.45
C THR A 363 48.44 -29.47 -13.16
N PHE A 364 49.46 -29.25 -13.99
CA PHE A 364 50.42 -28.15 -13.82
C PHE A 364 51.05 -27.67 -15.14
N GLY A 365 51.83 -26.58 -15.05
CA GLY A 365 52.65 -26.04 -16.13
C GLY A 365 51.87 -25.24 -17.16
N LEU A 366 52.34 -25.23 -18.41
CA LEU A 366 51.80 -24.38 -19.47
C LEU A 366 50.40 -24.85 -19.90
N ASN A 367 49.40 -23.96 -19.78
CA ASN A 367 47.99 -24.28 -20.03
C ASN A 367 47.50 -25.56 -19.28
N CYS A 368 48.16 -25.90 -18.16
CA CYS A 368 47.90 -27.08 -17.35
C CYS A 368 47.99 -28.41 -18.12
N SER A 369 48.93 -28.49 -19.07
CA SER A 369 49.09 -29.63 -20.00
C SER A 369 49.81 -30.85 -19.41
N TYR A 370 50.37 -30.73 -18.20
CA TYR A 370 51.11 -31.80 -17.51
C TYR A 370 50.32 -32.29 -16.30
N TYR A 371 50.50 -33.55 -15.91
CA TYR A 371 49.82 -34.18 -14.77
C TYR A 371 50.76 -34.31 -13.56
N CYS A 372 50.27 -34.00 -12.37
CA CYS A 372 50.97 -34.24 -11.11
C CYS A 372 51.34 -35.73 -10.93
N GLY A 373 52.43 -36.02 -10.22
CA GLY A 373 52.72 -37.36 -9.72
C GLY A 373 51.86 -37.73 -8.51
N PHE A 374 52.25 -38.80 -7.81
CA PHE A 374 51.46 -39.42 -6.75
C PHE A 374 51.60 -38.68 -5.41
N CYS A 375 51.06 -37.47 -5.36
CA CYS A 375 50.96 -36.67 -4.15
C CYS A 375 49.94 -37.29 -3.16
N LYS A 376 50.34 -37.38 -1.90
CA LYS A 376 49.61 -38.03 -0.81
C LYS A 376 48.29 -37.33 -0.44
N ASP A 377 47.33 -38.13 0.02
CA ASP A 377 46.04 -37.71 0.60
C ASP A 377 45.20 -36.79 -0.33
N GLY A 378 45.40 -36.88 -1.65
CA GLY A 378 44.71 -36.07 -2.66
C GLY A 378 45.17 -34.61 -2.74
N VAL A 379 46.29 -34.26 -2.07
CA VAL A 379 46.86 -32.91 -2.13
C VAL A 379 47.37 -32.64 -3.55
N THR A 380 46.90 -31.57 -4.19
CA THR A 380 47.33 -31.22 -5.55
C THR A 380 48.77 -30.67 -5.53
N CYS A 381 49.57 -31.00 -6.55
CA CYS A 381 50.92 -30.46 -6.71
C CYS A 381 50.90 -28.96 -7.04
N ASP A 382 52.06 -28.30 -6.94
CA ASP A 382 52.21 -26.92 -7.38
C ASP A 382 51.83 -26.75 -8.85
N SER A 383 50.91 -25.82 -9.12
CA SER A 383 50.36 -25.61 -10.47
C SER A 383 51.37 -25.07 -11.49
N VAL A 384 52.50 -24.52 -11.06
CA VAL A 384 53.54 -23.94 -11.94
C VAL A 384 54.61 -24.97 -12.24
N GLU A 385 55.20 -25.59 -11.21
CA GLU A 385 56.40 -26.45 -11.31
C GLU A 385 56.13 -27.94 -11.12
N GLY A 386 54.94 -28.35 -10.64
CA GLY A 386 54.53 -29.75 -10.54
C GLY A 386 54.95 -30.46 -9.24
N PHE A 387 55.57 -29.76 -8.29
CA PHE A 387 56.08 -30.35 -7.05
C PHE A 387 54.96 -30.69 -6.06
N CYS A 388 54.99 -31.88 -5.48
CA CYS A 388 54.19 -32.19 -4.30
C CYS A 388 54.80 -31.48 -3.07
N PRO A 389 54.02 -31.19 -2.01
CA PRO A 389 54.58 -30.68 -0.76
C PRO A 389 55.65 -31.64 -0.19
N LYS A 390 56.66 -31.10 0.50
CA LYS A 390 57.81 -31.90 0.93
C LYS A 390 57.39 -33.12 1.77
N ASN A 391 57.89 -34.29 1.37
CA ASN A 391 57.60 -35.60 1.95
C ASN A 391 56.12 -36.05 1.85
N HIS A 392 55.31 -35.45 0.96
CA HIS A 392 53.92 -35.88 0.67
C HIS A 392 53.84 -36.75 -0.60
N CYS A 393 54.69 -37.76 -0.73
CA CYS A 393 54.47 -38.83 -1.72
C CYS A 393 53.62 -39.95 -1.14
N GLU A 394 52.77 -40.56 -1.98
CA GLU A 394 52.06 -41.79 -1.64
C GLU A 394 53.03 -42.96 -1.36
N ASN A 395 52.49 -44.08 -0.87
CA ASN A 395 53.31 -45.26 -0.62
C ASN A 395 53.92 -45.77 -1.93
N GLY A 396 55.22 -46.10 -1.90
CA GLY A 396 55.94 -46.61 -3.07
C GLY A 396 56.58 -45.53 -3.95
N TRP A 397 56.31 -44.24 -3.69
CA TRP A 397 56.79 -43.11 -4.49
C TRP A 397 57.72 -42.16 -3.71
N THR A 398 58.63 -41.48 -4.43
CA THR A 398 59.59 -40.49 -3.93
C THR A 398 59.93 -39.44 -5.02
N GLY A 399 60.80 -38.49 -4.66
CA GLY A 399 61.19 -37.34 -5.47
C GLY A 399 60.24 -36.15 -5.31
N ASP A 400 60.69 -34.93 -5.61
CA ASP A 400 59.90 -33.70 -5.36
C ASP A 400 58.57 -33.63 -6.16
N MET A 401 58.43 -34.39 -7.25
CA MET A 401 57.17 -34.56 -8.00
C MET A 401 56.42 -35.88 -7.69
N CYS A 402 56.95 -36.75 -6.82
CA CYS A 402 56.39 -38.07 -6.51
C CYS A 402 56.15 -38.96 -7.75
N THR A 403 57.12 -38.98 -8.67
CA THR A 403 57.11 -39.74 -9.93
C THR A 403 58.13 -40.88 -9.97
N GLU A 404 58.95 -41.04 -8.93
CA GLU A 404 60.01 -42.07 -8.86
C GLU A 404 59.59 -43.20 -7.91
N GLU A 405 59.69 -44.46 -8.33
CA GLU A 405 59.44 -45.61 -7.45
C GLU A 405 60.55 -45.78 -6.39
N CYS A 406 60.23 -46.35 -5.24
CA CYS A 406 61.22 -46.58 -4.17
C CYS A 406 62.40 -47.45 -4.62
N GLU A 407 63.62 -47.03 -4.24
CA GLU A 407 64.82 -47.83 -4.45
C GLU A 407 64.72 -49.22 -3.75
N PRO A 408 65.30 -50.28 -4.34
CA PRO A 408 65.26 -51.63 -3.79
C PRO A 408 65.84 -51.71 -2.36
N GLY A 409 64.94 -51.81 -1.38
CA GLY A 409 65.30 -51.80 0.05
C GLY A 409 64.45 -50.86 0.89
N PHE A 410 63.63 -50.01 0.26
CA PHE A 410 62.77 -49.02 0.92
C PHE A 410 61.30 -49.18 0.53
N TYR A 411 60.39 -48.73 1.41
CA TYR A 411 58.94 -48.78 1.19
C TYR A 411 58.17 -47.70 1.96
N GLY A 412 56.88 -47.56 1.62
CA GLY A 412 55.92 -46.68 2.27
C GLY A 412 55.99 -45.24 1.74
N PHE A 413 55.30 -44.32 2.42
CA PHE A 413 55.25 -42.89 2.05
C PHE A 413 56.67 -42.30 1.93
N ASN A 414 56.94 -41.63 0.81
CA ASN A 414 58.24 -41.00 0.52
C ASN A 414 59.43 -41.95 0.79
N CYS A 415 59.23 -43.24 0.52
CA CYS A 415 60.17 -44.35 0.70
C CYS A 415 60.92 -44.35 2.05
N SER A 416 60.31 -43.81 3.10
CA SER A 416 61.01 -43.48 4.35
C SER A 416 61.16 -44.67 5.31
N THR A 417 60.72 -45.87 4.93
CA THR A 417 60.81 -47.10 5.75
C THR A 417 61.75 -48.10 5.10
N VAL A 418 62.72 -48.65 5.84
CA VAL A 418 63.60 -49.72 5.33
C VAL A 418 62.87 -51.06 5.37
N CYS A 419 63.02 -51.87 4.32
CA CYS A 419 62.52 -53.25 4.27
C CYS A 419 63.00 -54.09 5.48
N GLY A 420 62.14 -54.98 5.97
CA GLY A 420 62.56 -56.01 6.93
C GLY A 420 63.35 -57.14 6.26
N PHE A 421 63.65 -58.17 7.05
CA PHE A 421 64.53 -59.27 6.63
C PHE A 421 63.80 -60.29 5.76
N CYS A 422 63.59 -59.94 4.48
CA CYS A 422 63.01 -60.84 3.48
C CYS A 422 63.92 -62.04 3.16
N ALA A 423 63.30 -63.16 2.77
CA ALA A 423 64.00 -64.36 2.30
C ALA A 423 64.56 -64.18 0.88
N ASN A 424 65.46 -65.11 0.48
CA ASN A 424 65.96 -65.29 -0.89
C ASN A 424 66.62 -64.06 -1.55
N ASN A 425 67.08 -63.08 -0.77
CA ASN A 425 67.72 -61.85 -1.25
C ASN A 425 66.86 -61.02 -2.23
N LYS A 426 65.53 -61.15 -2.14
CA LYS A 426 64.57 -60.24 -2.78
C LYS A 426 64.24 -59.09 -1.84
N THR A 427 64.09 -57.89 -2.38
CA THR A 427 63.58 -56.73 -1.64
C THR A 427 62.07 -56.81 -1.40
N CYS A 428 61.59 -56.06 -0.43
CA CYS A 428 60.17 -56.00 -0.10
C CYS A 428 59.38 -55.19 -1.15
N ASN A 429 58.06 -55.36 -1.15
CA ASN A 429 57.15 -54.58 -1.98
C ASN A 429 57.18 -53.09 -1.57
N PRO A 430 57.43 -52.13 -2.50
CA PRO A 430 57.64 -50.72 -2.14
C PRO A 430 56.37 -50.01 -1.63
N PHE A 431 55.17 -50.51 -1.95
CA PHE A 431 53.89 -49.93 -1.53
C PHE A 431 53.48 -50.35 -0.11
N ASN A 432 53.85 -51.55 0.35
CA ASN A 432 53.33 -52.09 1.63
C ASN A 432 54.36 -52.84 2.50
N GLY A 433 55.62 -52.87 2.09
CA GLY A 433 56.72 -53.50 2.84
C GLY A 433 56.70 -55.03 2.88
N THR A 434 55.77 -55.69 2.19
CA THR A 434 55.63 -57.14 2.31
C THR A 434 56.74 -57.90 1.60
N CYS A 435 57.24 -58.97 2.23
CA CYS A 435 58.24 -59.85 1.63
C CYS A 435 57.56 -60.98 0.85
N PRO A 436 57.62 -61.02 -0.50
CA PRO A 436 56.83 -61.97 -1.29
C PRO A 436 57.25 -63.44 -1.08
N ASP A 437 58.51 -63.69 -0.73
CA ASP A 437 59.06 -65.02 -0.44
C ASP A 437 59.04 -65.36 1.08
N GLY A 438 58.40 -64.50 1.90
CA GLY A 438 58.43 -64.62 3.36
C GLY A 438 59.73 -64.13 4.02
N CYS A 439 59.93 -64.50 5.27
CA CYS A 439 60.99 -63.95 6.13
C CYS A 439 62.24 -64.83 6.22
N LEU A 440 63.39 -64.18 6.41
CA LEU A 440 64.64 -64.82 6.80
C LEU A 440 64.48 -65.51 8.17
N GLY A 441 65.13 -66.66 8.35
CA GLY A 441 65.00 -67.50 9.54
C GLY A 441 65.26 -66.74 10.85
N GLY A 442 64.24 -66.66 11.71
CA GLY A 442 64.27 -65.91 12.96
C GLY A 442 63.46 -64.61 12.96
N TYR A 443 62.88 -64.21 11.82
CA TYR A 443 61.96 -63.07 11.70
C TYR A 443 60.53 -63.52 11.31
N ILE A 444 59.54 -62.73 11.72
CA ILE A 444 58.10 -62.95 11.47
C ILE A 444 57.36 -61.63 11.21
N GLY A 445 56.10 -61.74 10.78
CA GLY A 445 55.28 -60.62 10.32
C GLY A 445 55.25 -60.56 8.78
N SER A 446 54.26 -59.88 8.21
CA SER A 446 54.15 -59.74 6.74
C SER A 446 55.28 -58.92 6.12
N VAL A 447 55.90 -58.05 6.91
CA VAL A 447 57.03 -57.17 6.53
C VAL A 447 58.38 -57.58 7.16
N CYS A 448 58.42 -58.72 7.87
CA CYS A 448 59.63 -59.31 8.44
C CYS A 448 60.48 -58.40 9.36
N ASP A 449 59.79 -57.55 10.13
CA ASP A 449 60.34 -56.60 11.10
C ASP A 449 60.65 -57.23 12.47
N LYS A 450 59.84 -58.22 12.88
CA LYS A 450 59.85 -58.75 14.26
C LYS A 450 60.71 -59.99 14.40
N ARG A 451 61.66 -59.95 15.32
CA ARG A 451 62.51 -61.09 15.68
C ARG A 451 61.78 -62.06 16.62
N LEU A 452 61.82 -63.35 16.33
CA LEU A 452 61.24 -64.39 17.16
C LEU A 452 62.12 -64.63 18.41
N LEU A 453 61.54 -64.44 19.61
CA LEU A 453 62.22 -64.67 20.89
C LEU A 453 61.57 -65.85 21.63
N ALA A 454 62.37 -66.60 22.38
CA ALA A 454 61.97 -67.89 22.97
C ALA A 454 60.93 -67.80 24.12
N GLU A 455 60.50 -66.59 24.49
CA GLU A 455 59.62 -66.36 25.65
C GLU A 455 58.13 -66.57 25.31
N ASP A 456 57.70 -66.25 24.09
CA ASP A 456 56.29 -66.40 23.70
C ASP A 456 55.83 -67.87 23.66
N TYR A 457 56.73 -68.79 23.31
CA TYR A 457 56.45 -70.23 23.33
C TYR A 457 56.17 -70.76 24.75
N ARG A 458 56.81 -70.19 25.78
CA ARG A 458 56.49 -70.49 27.20
C ARG A 458 55.11 -69.95 27.59
N LYS A 459 54.70 -68.81 27.03
CA LYS A 459 53.42 -68.15 27.31
C LYS A 459 52.24 -68.97 26.77
N LEU A 460 52.38 -69.49 25.54
CA LEU A 460 51.37 -70.35 24.91
C LEU A 460 51.15 -71.66 25.68
N MET A 461 52.23 -72.35 26.06
CA MET A 461 52.15 -73.62 26.79
C MET A 461 51.55 -73.48 28.19
N LYS A 462 51.77 -72.34 28.88
CA LYS A 462 51.13 -72.05 30.17
C LYS A 462 49.61 -71.95 30.06
N ASN A 463 49.11 -71.26 29.04
CA ASN A 463 47.67 -71.05 28.86
C ASN A 463 46.94 -72.38 28.52
N LEU A 464 47.58 -73.25 27.72
CA LEU A 464 47.03 -74.56 27.37
C LEU A 464 46.86 -75.48 28.61
N ALA A 465 47.82 -75.45 29.54
CA ALA A 465 47.72 -76.22 30.79
C ALA A 465 46.58 -75.75 31.70
N ILE A 466 46.31 -74.43 31.76
CA ILE A 466 45.20 -73.86 32.55
C ILE A 466 43.84 -74.30 31.97
N ALA A 467 43.68 -74.29 30.64
CA ALA A 467 42.44 -74.70 29.98
C ALA A 467 42.04 -76.16 30.30
N LEU A 468 43.02 -77.08 30.31
CA LEU A 468 42.79 -78.50 30.63
C LEU A 468 42.36 -78.73 32.08
N ALA A 469 42.86 -77.93 33.03
CA ALA A 469 42.45 -77.99 34.43
C ALA A 469 41.00 -77.49 34.62
N VAL A 470 40.59 -76.41 33.91
CA VAL A 470 39.22 -75.89 33.98
C VAL A 470 38.21 -76.88 33.39
N PHE A 471 38.52 -77.52 32.27
CA PHE A 471 37.63 -78.51 31.65
C PHE A 471 37.37 -79.74 32.54
N THR A 472 38.40 -80.25 33.22
CA THR A 472 38.26 -81.40 34.14
C THR A 472 37.50 -81.04 35.42
N GLY A 473 37.67 -79.81 35.94
CA GLY A 473 36.83 -79.28 37.02
C GLY A 473 35.36 -79.14 36.64
N LEU A 474 35.06 -78.57 35.46
CA LEU A 474 33.67 -78.42 34.99
C LEU A 474 33.00 -79.78 34.73
N PHE A 475 33.72 -80.72 34.08
CA PHE A 475 33.18 -82.05 33.80
C PHE A 475 32.83 -82.81 35.10
N THR A 476 33.72 -82.82 36.09
CA THR A 476 33.44 -83.46 37.38
C THR A 476 32.28 -82.80 38.14
N PHE A 477 32.20 -81.47 38.14
CA PHE A 477 31.08 -80.73 38.75
C PHE A 477 29.73 -81.04 38.07
N THR A 478 29.69 -81.08 36.73
CA THR A 478 28.46 -81.45 36.00
C THR A 478 28.03 -82.90 36.23
N CYS A 479 28.95 -83.85 36.33
CA CYS A 479 28.64 -85.24 36.70
C CYS A 479 28.03 -85.37 38.11
N ILE A 480 28.53 -84.58 39.08
CA ILE A 480 27.97 -84.55 40.45
C ILE A 480 26.55 -83.96 40.43
N ILE A 481 26.33 -82.86 39.71
CA ILE A 481 25.00 -82.26 39.54
C ILE A 481 24.02 -83.23 38.87
N LEU A 482 24.43 -83.96 37.83
CA LEU A 482 23.58 -84.94 37.16
C LEU A 482 23.22 -86.12 38.08
N MET A 483 24.14 -86.62 38.91
CA MET A 483 23.82 -87.62 39.93
C MET A 483 22.85 -87.08 40.99
N ALA A 484 23.04 -85.84 41.46
CA ALA A 484 22.10 -85.21 42.39
C ALA A 484 20.70 -85.04 41.78
N ILE A 485 20.61 -84.61 40.52
CA ILE A 485 19.33 -84.51 39.78
C ILE A 485 18.68 -85.89 39.64
N MET A 486 19.41 -86.94 39.30
CA MET A 486 18.88 -88.31 39.21
C MET A 486 18.31 -88.82 40.55
N LEU A 487 18.95 -88.48 41.68
CA LEU A 487 18.48 -88.82 43.03
C LEU A 487 17.27 -87.97 43.48
N LEU A 488 17.12 -86.74 42.96
CA LEU A 488 15.95 -85.89 43.22
C LEU A 488 14.76 -86.27 42.34
N VAL A 489 14.97 -86.56 41.05
CA VAL A 489 13.94 -86.98 40.09
C VAL A 489 13.35 -88.34 40.46
N SER A 490 14.17 -89.28 40.94
CA SER A 490 13.69 -90.58 41.44
C SER A 490 12.84 -90.48 42.71
N LYS A 491 13.00 -89.42 43.53
CA LYS A 491 12.17 -89.16 44.72
C LYS A 491 10.89 -88.36 44.43
N LYS A 492 10.80 -87.62 43.32
CA LYS A 492 9.69 -86.69 43.04
C LYS A 492 8.67 -87.17 42.00
N LYS A 493 8.61 -88.49 41.73
CA LYS A 493 7.61 -89.11 40.83
C LYS A 493 6.31 -89.53 41.54
N LYS A 494 5.84 -88.70 42.47
CA LYS A 494 4.48 -88.71 43.03
C LYS A 494 3.89 -87.30 42.86
N ASP A 495 2.74 -87.26 42.19
CA ASP A 495 1.76 -86.16 42.11
C ASP A 495 2.21 -84.79 41.52
N LYS A 496 1.71 -84.52 40.30
CA LYS A 496 0.71 -83.47 39.94
C LYS A 496 0.82 -82.06 40.59
N THR A 497 0.59 -80.91 39.91
CA THR A 497 0.53 -80.45 38.49
C THR A 497 0.44 -78.90 38.51
N ILE A 498 0.73 -78.17 37.39
CA ILE A 498 0.41 -76.72 37.15
C ILE A 498 1.22 -75.74 38.06
N ILE A 499 2.09 -74.82 37.62
CA ILE A 499 2.06 -73.69 36.63
C ILE A 499 1.31 -72.43 37.13
N THR A 500 2.05 -71.50 37.78
CA THR A 500 2.22 -70.04 37.54
C THR A 500 3.40 -69.59 38.47
N ARG A 501 4.12 -68.45 38.37
CA ARG A 501 3.82 -67.04 38.03
C ARG A 501 2.88 -66.36 39.07
N ASP A 502 3.10 -65.11 39.50
CA ASP A 502 4.18 -64.13 39.27
C ASP A 502 4.75 -63.66 40.64
N ASP A 503 5.34 -62.46 40.72
CA ASP A 503 5.14 -61.42 41.77
C ASP A 503 6.38 -60.48 41.80
N GLU A 504 6.28 -59.17 42.00
CA GLU A 504 5.14 -58.35 42.46
C GLU A 504 5.12 -56.96 41.75
N ALA A 505 4.00 -56.24 41.84
CA ALA A 505 3.79 -54.89 41.25
C ALA A 505 3.74 -53.81 42.38
N PRO A 506 2.86 -52.77 42.48
CA PRO A 506 1.82 -52.24 41.58
C PRO A 506 1.77 -50.68 41.42
N GLU A 507 0.88 -50.23 40.50
CA GLU A 507 -0.10 -49.11 40.63
C GLU A 507 0.33 -47.63 40.90
N VAL A 508 -0.37 -46.58 40.45
CA VAL A 508 -1.59 -46.39 39.59
C VAL A 508 -1.26 -45.27 38.53
N THR A 509 -2.08 -44.44 37.83
CA THR A 509 -3.51 -44.03 37.63
C THR A 509 -3.53 -43.19 36.31
N ASP A 510 -4.60 -42.94 35.53
CA ASP A 510 -6.00 -43.41 35.46
C ASP A 510 -6.61 -43.07 34.06
N ASP A 511 -7.86 -43.50 33.83
CA ASP A 511 -8.93 -42.99 32.93
C ASP A 511 -8.75 -42.78 31.39
N LYS A 512 -9.53 -43.57 30.62
CA LYS A 512 -10.31 -43.25 29.39
C LYS A 512 -9.64 -42.54 28.19
N GLN A 513 -9.82 -42.94 26.92
CA GLN A 513 -10.65 -43.99 26.30
C GLN A 513 -10.12 -44.30 24.89
N GLU A 514 -10.17 -45.56 24.43
CA GLU A 514 -9.56 -45.98 23.15
C GLU A 514 -10.38 -45.60 21.91
N LEU A 515 -9.67 -45.26 20.82
CA LEU A 515 -10.10 -45.51 19.45
C LEU A 515 -8.95 -46.19 18.70
N ILE A 516 -9.24 -47.30 18.02
CA ILE A 516 -8.21 -48.21 17.50
C ILE A 516 -7.55 -47.65 16.24
N ILE A 517 -6.22 -47.57 16.23
CA ILE A 517 -5.40 -47.33 15.04
C ILE A 517 -4.53 -48.58 14.77
N PRO A 518 -4.59 -49.20 13.58
CA PRO A 518 -3.93 -50.48 13.33
C PRO A 518 -2.42 -50.35 13.09
N GLN A 519 -1.69 -51.45 13.36
CA GLN A 519 -0.25 -51.55 13.14
C GLN A 519 0.10 -51.83 11.67
N SER A 520 0.80 -50.91 11.00
CA SER A 520 1.72 -51.26 9.91
C SER A 520 2.77 -50.17 9.70
N LYS A 521 4.04 -50.56 9.58
CA LYS A 521 5.15 -49.63 9.29
C LYS A 521 5.33 -49.51 7.77
N HIS A 522 5.38 -48.29 7.26
CA HIS A 522 5.53 -47.96 5.83
C HIS A 522 4.39 -48.45 4.92
N GLN A 523 3.21 -47.82 5.01
CA GLN A 523 2.23 -47.91 3.93
C GLN A 523 2.74 -47.11 2.71
N LEU A 524 2.80 -47.76 1.55
CA LEU A 524 3.11 -47.10 0.28
C LEU A 524 1.81 -46.67 -0.42
N ILE A 525 1.83 -45.48 -1.01
CA ILE A 525 0.66 -44.87 -1.67
C ILE A 525 1.08 -44.42 -3.07
N ALA A 526 0.32 -44.84 -4.09
CA ALA A 526 0.44 -44.32 -5.44
C ALA A 526 -0.43 -43.06 -5.58
N ILE A 527 0.15 -41.98 -6.10
CA ILE A 527 -0.45 -40.67 -6.26
C ILE A 527 -0.09 -40.18 -7.67
N GLY A 528 -1.00 -40.36 -8.62
CA GLY A 528 -0.67 -40.23 -10.04
C GLY A 528 0.45 -41.20 -10.43
N GLU A 529 1.54 -40.67 -10.99
CA GLU A 529 2.75 -41.43 -11.35
C GLU A 529 3.74 -41.58 -10.16
N LEU A 530 3.51 -40.87 -9.05
CA LEU A 530 4.39 -40.83 -7.89
C LEU A 530 4.04 -41.97 -6.92
N VAL A 531 5.02 -42.76 -6.49
CA VAL A 531 4.84 -43.74 -5.39
C VAL A 531 5.56 -43.23 -4.16
N VAL A 532 4.83 -42.95 -3.08
CA VAL A 532 5.37 -42.37 -1.84
C VAL A 532 5.27 -43.32 -0.65
N GLY A 533 6.31 -43.32 0.18
CA GLY A 533 6.23 -43.81 1.56
C GLY A 533 6.02 -42.64 2.53
N ILE A 534 5.01 -42.73 3.39
CA ILE A 534 4.81 -41.77 4.48
C ILE A 534 5.89 -42.00 5.55
N THR A 535 6.47 -40.92 6.07
CA THR A 535 7.44 -40.97 7.19
C THR A 535 6.76 -40.62 8.51
N ASP A 536 7.36 -41.03 9.64
CA ASP A 536 6.85 -40.77 10.99
C ASP A 536 6.78 -39.27 11.39
N ARG A 537 7.17 -38.34 10.49
CA ARG A 537 7.17 -36.89 10.72
C ARG A 537 5.93 -36.22 10.11
N LYS A 538 4.92 -35.96 10.95
CA LYS A 538 3.90 -34.94 10.68
C LYS A 538 4.56 -33.56 10.59
N LEU A 539 4.13 -32.74 9.62
CA LEU A 539 4.63 -31.38 9.38
C LEU A 539 3.68 -30.32 9.91
N ASN A 540 2.37 -30.45 9.66
CA ASN A 540 1.36 -29.50 10.11
C ASN A 540 -0.05 -30.17 10.20
N THR A 541 -1.00 -29.50 10.84
CA THR A 541 -2.44 -29.79 10.75
C THR A 541 -3.07 -28.66 9.92
N GLY A 542 -3.41 -28.94 8.67
CA GLY A 542 -4.08 -27.98 7.78
C GLY A 542 -5.60 -28.01 7.94
N CYS A 543 -6.30 -27.06 7.30
CA CYS A 543 -7.75 -26.94 7.38
C CYS A 543 -8.48 -28.22 6.92
N PHE A 544 -8.03 -28.81 5.80
CA PHE A 544 -8.66 -29.99 5.20
C PHE A 544 -8.11 -31.34 5.68
N GLY A 545 -7.05 -31.36 6.50
CA GLY A 545 -6.40 -32.60 6.91
C GLY A 545 -4.94 -32.42 7.35
N ASP A 546 -4.27 -33.54 7.58
CA ASP A 546 -2.91 -33.55 8.13
C ASP A 546 -1.85 -33.52 7.03
N ILE A 547 -0.83 -32.66 7.19
CA ILE A 547 0.31 -32.60 6.27
C ILE A 547 1.48 -33.37 6.87
N TRP A 548 1.97 -34.37 6.16
CA TRP A 548 3.06 -35.27 6.55
C TRP A 548 4.25 -35.14 5.60
N LYS A 549 5.45 -35.48 6.07
CA LYS A 549 6.60 -35.67 5.19
C LYS A 549 6.53 -37.07 4.57
N ALA A 550 6.60 -37.14 3.25
CA ALA A 550 6.68 -38.39 2.51
C ALA A 550 7.90 -38.39 1.56
N ARG A 551 8.28 -39.58 1.07
CA ARG A 551 9.44 -39.78 0.19
C ARG A 551 9.06 -40.59 -1.04
N SER A 552 9.45 -40.12 -2.22
CA SER A 552 9.30 -40.81 -3.50
C SER A 552 10.16 -42.08 -3.55
N LEU A 553 9.62 -43.10 -4.21
CA LEU A 553 10.27 -44.38 -4.51
C LEU A 553 10.44 -44.58 -6.04
N SER A 554 10.41 -43.49 -6.81
CA SER A 554 10.72 -43.48 -8.24
C SER A 554 12.08 -44.13 -8.53
N SER A 555 12.12 -45.14 -9.39
CA SER A 555 13.19 -46.15 -9.43
C SER A 555 14.49 -45.74 -10.13
N TRP A 556 14.61 -44.51 -10.65
CA TRP A 556 15.68 -44.12 -11.59
C TRP A 556 16.47 -42.85 -11.22
N ASP A 557 16.11 -42.13 -10.16
CA ASP A 557 16.88 -40.97 -9.69
C ASP A 557 16.70 -40.71 -8.19
N ASN A 558 17.46 -39.74 -7.64
CA ASN A 558 17.52 -39.44 -6.20
C ASN A 558 16.15 -39.29 -5.51
N THR A 559 16.07 -39.73 -4.24
CA THR A 559 14.81 -39.80 -3.49
C THR A 559 14.20 -38.43 -3.19
N THR A 560 13.31 -37.95 -4.06
CA THR A 560 12.55 -36.71 -3.85
C THR A 560 11.72 -36.79 -2.57
N GLU A 561 11.78 -35.75 -1.74
CA GLU A 561 10.94 -35.63 -0.55
C GLU A 561 9.78 -34.66 -0.85
N VAL A 562 8.58 -34.98 -0.37
CA VAL A 562 7.35 -34.23 -0.68
C VAL A 562 6.53 -33.96 0.58
N ALA A 563 5.78 -32.86 0.57
CA ALA A 563 4.77 -32.58 1.59
C ALA A 563 3.44 -33.21 1.16
N LEU A 564 2.95 -34.18 1.93
CA LEU A 564 1.74 -34.94 1.63
C LEU A 564 0.60 -34.49 2.55
N LEU A 565 -0.40 -33.80 1.98
CA LEU A 565 -1.67 -33.56 2.64
C LEU A 565 -2.54 -34.83 2.54
N ILE A 566 -2.90 -35.38 3.69
CA ILE A 566 -3.87 -36.47 3.85
C ILE A 566 -5.19 -35.83 4.27
N VAL A 567 -6.16 -35.79 3.37
CA VAL A 567 -7.47 -35.16 3.62
C VAL A 567 -8.24 -35.95 4.69
N LYS A 568 -8.88 -35.23 5.63
CA LYS A 568 -9.65 -35.83 6.73
C LYS A 568 -10.97 -36.40 6.25
N ASP A 569 -11.41 -37.50 6.84
CA ASP A 569 -12.73 -38.07 6.57
C ASP A 569 -13.83 -37.08 7.01
N GLY A 570 -14.95 -37.05 6.28
CA GLY A 570 -16.14 -36.29 6.68
C GLY A 570 -16.07 -34.77 6.51
N LEU A 571 -15.32 -34.26 5.52
CA LEU A 571 -15.41 -32.86 5.09
C LEU A 571 -16.87 -32.43 4.87
N SER A 572 -17.26 -31.27 5.42
CA SER A 572 -18.49 -30.58 5.04
C SER A 572 -18.49 -30.22 3.55
N ASP A 573 -19.67 -29.92 3.00
CA ASP A 573 -19.78 -29.56 1.58
C ASP A 573 -19.08 -28.22 1.26
N ASP A 574 -19.05 -27.29 2.23
CA ASP A 574 -18.31 -26.02 2.14
C ASP A 574 -16.79 -26.28 2.12
N GLU A 575 -16.24 -27.04 3.08
CA GLU A 575 -14.81 -27.42 3.09
C GLU A 575 -14.38 -28.18 1.84
N ARG A 576 -15.29 -28.96 1.24
CA ARG A 576 -15.05 -29.69 -0.02
C ARG A 576 -15.08 -28.75 -1.23
N GLY A 577 -15.83 -27.65 -1.16
CA GLY A 577 -15.78 -26.53 -2.10
C GLY A 577 -14.42 -25.82 -2.02
N ASP A 578 -14.05 -25.35 -0.82
CA ASP A 578 -12.79 -24.65 -0.55
C ASP A 578 -11.56 -25.47 -0.98
N LEU A 579 -11.53 -26.77 -0.66
CA LEU A 579 -10.45 -27.68 -1.06
C LEU A 579 -10.33 -27.80 -2.58
N LYS A 580 -11.46 -27.81 -3.29
CA LYS A 580 -11.50 -27.91 -4.76
C LYS A 580 -11.07 -26.61 -5.42
N GLU A 581 -11.41 -25.45 -4.85
CA GLU A 581 -10.95 -24.14 -5.32
C GLU A 581 -9.44 -23.97 -5.09
N ALA A 582 -8.95 -24.29 -3.89
CA ALA A 582 -7.53 -24.30 -3.56
C ALA A 582 -6.71 -25.19 -4.51
N LYS A 583 -7.25 -26.36 -4.88
CA LYS A 583 -6.64 -27.25 -5.88
C LYS A 583 -6.61 -26.62 -7.27
N ALA A 584 -7.75 -26.15 -7.78
CA ALA A 584 -7.81 -25.55 -9.11
C ALA A 584 -6.89 -24.31 -9.24
N MET A 585 -6.77 -23.53 -8.16
CA MET A 585 -5.84 -22.41 -8.04
C MET A 585 -4.38 -22.87 -8.14
N ALA A 586 -3.97 -23.87 -7.36
CA ALA A 586 -2.59 -24.37 -7.35
C ALA A 586 -2.20 -25.11 -8.64
N GLU A 587 -3.13 -25.82 -9.28
CA GLU A 587 -2.94 -26.39 -10.62
C GLU A 587 -2.75 -25.29 -11.68
N ALA A 588 -3.55 -24.22 -11.63
CA ALA A 588 -3.45 -23.09 -12.57
C ALA A 588 -2.19 -22.23 -12.37
N LEU A 589 -1.63 -22.20 -11.16
CA LEU A 589 -0.36 -21.53 -10.85
C LEU A 589 0.88 -22.33 -11.30
N GLY A 590 0.76 -23.62 -11.60
CA GLY A 590 1.87 -24.44 -12.10
C GLY A 590 3.07 -24.52 -11.15
N GLN A 591 4.28 -24.53 -11.73
CA GLN A 591 5.55 -24.62 -10.99
C GLN A 591 6.36 -23.33 -11.12
N HIS A 592 6.86 -22.83 -9.99
CA HIS A 592 7.77 -21.68 -9.95
C HIS A 592 8.73 -21.84 -8.75
N PRO A 593 10.03 -21.49 -8.87
CA PRO A 593 11.01 -21.61 -7.78
C PRO A 593 10.52 -21.00 -6.46
N ASN A 594 9.81 -19.86 -6.52
CA ASN A 594 9.32 -19.13 -5.35
C ASN A 594 7.86 -19.39 -4.96
N ILE A 595 7.24 -20.45 -5.50
CA ILE A 595 5.91 -20.91 -5.09
C ILE A 595 6.06 -22.31 -4.50
N LEU A 596 5.27 -22.63 -3.47
CA LEU A 596 5.13 -23.97 -2.93
C LEU A 596 4.21 -24.76 -3.88
N SER A 597 4.82 -25.42 -4.86
CA SER A 597 4.12 -25.91 -6.05
C SER A 597 3.27 -27.16 -5.76
N PHE A 598 2.15 -27.30 -6.47
CA PHE A 598 1.39 -28.54 -6.52
C PHE A 598 2.10 -29.54 -7.43
N ILE A 599 2.21 -30.80 -6.99
CA ILE A 599 2.85 -31.88 -7.75
C ILE A 599 1.78 -32.77 -8.40
N THR A 600 0.92 -33.39 -7.59
CA THR A 600 -0.09 -34.35 -8.05
C THR A 600 -1.07 -34.71 -6.92
N ASP A 601 -2.21 -35.33 -7.24
CA ASP A 601 -3.17 -35.85 -6.28
C ASP A 601 -3.78 -37.20 -6.71
N ALA A 602 -4.33 -37.95 -5.74
CA ALA A 602 -5.06 -39.18 -6.00
C ALA A 602 -6.02 -39.53 -4.86
N VAL A 603 -7.01 -40.37 -5.17
CA VAL A 603 -7.87 -41.02 -4.17
C VAL A 603 -7.42 -42.48 -4.02
N ALA A 604 -7.12 -42.90 -2.80
CA ALA A 604 -6.71 -44.27 -2.46
C ALA A 604 -7.29 -44.67 -1.10
N ASN A 605 -7.77 -45.91 -0.96
CA ASN A 605 -8.40 -46.40 0.29
C ASN A 605 -9.48 -45.44 0.82
N ASP A 606 -10.33 -44.94 -0.07
CA ASP A 606 -11.40 -43.96 0.15
C ASP A 606 -10.97 -42.59 0.74
N ARG A 607 -9.66 -42.28 0.75
CA ARG A 607 -9.11 -40.97 1.15
C ARG A 607 -8.43 -40.25 0.00
N HIS A 608 -8.47 -38.91 0.05
CA HIS A 608 -7.84 -38.03 -0.92
C HIS A 608 -6.45 -37.58 -0.42
N TYR A 609 -5.47 -37.65 -1.30
CA TYR A 609 -4.07 -37.36 -1.03
C TYR A 609 -3.56 -36.32 -2.02
N ILE A 610 -2.91 -35.27 -1.53
CA ILE A 610 -2.34 -34.18 -2.35
C ILE A 610 -0.86 -34.04 -2.02
N ALA A 611 0.00 -34.15 -3.04
CA ALA A 611 1.44 -33.97 -2.94
C ALA A 611 1.85 -32.56 -3.40
N LEU A 612 2.62 -31.88 -2.55
CA LEU A 612 3.19 -30.55 -2.76
C LEU A 612 4.71 -30.61 -2.62
N ASP A 613 5.40 -29.56 -3.11
CA ASP A 613 6.80 -29.28 -2.80
C ASP A 613 7.08 -29.45 -1.29
N TYR A 614 8.20 -30.10 -0.94
CA TYR A 614 8.74 -30.05 0.41
C TYR A 614 9.69 -28.84 0.58
N ALA A 615 9.91 -28.45 1.83
CA ALA A 615 10.77 -27.33 2.21
C ALA A 615 11.46 -27.66 3.53
N GLU A 616 12.77 -27.91 3.48
CA GLU A 616 13.55 -28.57 4.53
C GLU A 616 13.56 -27.79 5.84
N SER A 617 13.70 -26.47 5.73
CA SER A 617 13.88 -25.53 6.85
C SER A 617 12.57 -25.20 7.59
N GLY A 618 11.43 -25.46 6.94
CA GLY A 618 10.08 -25.18 7.44
C GLY A 618 9.59 -23.77 7.10
N ASP A 619 8.65 -23.25 7.88
CA ASP A 619 8.13 -21.90 7.70
C ASP A 619 9.13 -20.82 8.16
N LEU A 620 9.08 -19.66 7.51
CA LEU A 620 9.98 -18.54 7.75
C LEU A 620 9.83 -17.98 9.17
N ARG A 621 8.62 -17.94 9.75
CA ARG A 621 8.43 -17.46 11.13
C ARG A 621 9.13 -18.36 12.13
N SER A 622 8.99 -19.67 12.01
CA SER A 622 9.74 -20.66 12.80
C SER A 622 11.24 -20.56 12.56
N TYR A 623 11.68 -20.31 11.33
CA TYR A 623 13.10 -20.12 11.00
C TYR A 623 13.70 -18.89 11.69
N LEU A 624 13.05 -17.72 11.57
CA LEU A 624 13.44 -16.48 12.24
C LEU A 624 13.48 -16.67 13.77
N LEU A 625 12.44 -17.26 14.37
CA LEU A 625 12.37 -17.51 15.81
C LEU A 625 13.39 -18.54 16.32
N LYS A 626 13.89 -19.46 15.48
CA LYS A 626 15.06 -20.30 15.80
C LYS A 626 16.34 -19.44 15.81
N MET A 627 16.56 -18.61 14.78
CA MET A 627 17.77 -17.77 14.70
C MET A 627 17.85 -16.76 15.86
N ARG A 628 16.73 -16.15 16.26
CA ARG A 628 16.65 -15.23 17.41
C ARG A 628 17.08 -15.84 18.75
N LYS A 629 17.10 -17.17 18.88
CA LYS A 629 17.59 -17.90 20.06
C LYS A 629 19.08 -18.26 19.97
N GLY A 630 19.73 -18.04 18.82
CA GLY A 630 21.14 -18.33 18.59
C GLY A 630 22.06 -17.10 18.63
N THR A 631 21.49 -15.89 18.53
CA THR A 631 22.23 -14.63 18.38
C THR A 631 22.98 -14.13 19.63
N ASP A 632 22.72 -14.70 20.81
CA ASP A 632 23.29 -14.24 22.10
C ASP A 632 24.79 -14.58 22.30
N LYS A 633 25.52 -15.01 21.26
CA LYS A 633 26.88 -15.60 21.43
C LYS A 633 28.04 -14.98 20.65
N GLU A 634 27.87 -14.46 19.43
CA GLU A 634 28.99 -13.84 18.69
C GLU A 634 28.57 -12.65 17.81
N PRO A 635 29.35 -11.53 17.80
CA PRO A 635 28.97 -10.32 17.06
C PRO A 635 29.18 -10.41 15.53
N ASN A 636 30.12 -11.24 15.06
CA ASN A 636 30.40 -11.38 13.62
C ASN A 636 29.24 -12.00 12.82
N VAL A 637 28.26 -12.61 13.51
CA VAL A 637 27.05 -13.20 12.90
C VAL A 637 26.16 -12.14 12.25
N LEU A 638 26.15 -10.91 12.78
CA LEU A 638 25.16 -9.87 12.43
C LEU A 638 25.19 -9.43 10.95
N VAL A 639 26.36 -9.37 10.32
CA VAL A 639 26.49 -8.96 8.90
C VAL A 639 26.02 -10.07 7.96
N PHE A 640 26.48 -11.31 8.21
CA PHE A 640 26.10 -12.48 7.42
C PHE A 640 24.59 -12.81 7.54
N PHE A 641 23.99 -12.39 8.66
CA PHE A 641 22.57 -12.47 8.94
C PHE A 641 21.73 -11.53 8.06
N GLN A 642 22.12 -10.24 7.95
CA GLN A 642 21.40 -9.25 7.13
C GLN A 642 21.32 -9.65 5.66
N VAL A 643 22.42 -10.16 5.07
CA VAL A 643 22.45 -10.61 3.66
C VAL A 643 21.46 -11.76 3.41
N LYS A 644 21.34 -12.72 4.35
CA LYS A 644 20.37 -13.82 4.23
C LYS A 644 18.92 -13.35 4.32
N LEU A 645 18.63 -12.37 5.18
CA LEU A 645 17.28 -11.80 5.28
C LEU A 645 16.89 -11.03 4.01
N LEU A 646 17.82 -10.29 3.42
CA LEU A 646 17.63 -9.59 2.13
C LEU A 646 17.43 -10.58 0.97
N TYR A 647 18.18 -11.69 0.96
CA TYR A 647 17.98 -12.76 -0.03
C TYR A 647 16.57 -13.36 0.05
N ILE A 648 16.13 -13.75 1.26
CA ILE A 648 14.77 -14.27 1.50
C ILE A 648 13.70 -13.26 1.05
N ALA A 649 13.88 -11.96 1.34
CA ALA A 649 12.97 -10.92 0.90
C ALA A 649 12.88 -10.82 -0.64
N ALA A 650 14.01 -10.84 -1.34
CA ALA A 650 14.05 -10.79 -2.80
C ALA A 650 13.36 -12.00 -3.45
N GLU A 651 13.60 -13.21 -2.93
CA GLU A 651 12.95 -14.44 -3.40
C GLU A 651 11.42 -14.40 -3.18
N ILE A 652 10.93 -13.81 -2.07
CA ILE A 652 9.49 -13.55 -1.87
C ILE A 652 8.96 -12.56 -2.92
N ALA A 653 9.68 -11.48 -3.21
CA ALA A 653 9.27 -10.49 -4.22
C ALA A 653 9.17 -11.11 -5.63
N CYS A 654 10.07 -12.03 -5.99
CA CYS A 654 9.99 -12.82 -7.22
C CYS A 654 8.71 -13.69 -7.26
N GLY A 655 8.34 -14.33 -6.14
CA GLY A 655 7.09 -15.06 -6.01
C GLY A 655 5.85 -14.17 -6.17
N LEU A 656 5.84 -12.97 -5.56
CA LEU A 656 4.73 -12.02 -5.68
C LEU A 656 4.58 -11.46 -7.10
N LEU A 657 5.68 -11.19 -7.79
CA LEU A 657 5.67 -10.79 -9.20
C LEU A 657 5.08 -11.89 -10.08
N TYR A 658 5.40 -13.16 -9.80
CA TYR A 658 4.83 -14.31 -10.49
C TYR A 658 3.31 -14.41 -10.27
N LEU A 659 2.81 -14.29 -9.04
CA LEU A 659 1.37 -14.29 -8.74
C LEU A 659 0.63 -13.13 -9.42
N SER A 660 1.21 -11.92 -9.38
CA SER A 660 0.66 -10.73 -10.03
C SER A 660 0.51 -10.91 -11.55
N ASN A 661 1.52 -11.51 -12.20
CA ASN A 661 1.46 -11.85 -13.63
C ASN A 661 0.39 -12.90 -13.95
N HIS A 662 0.07 -13.81 -13.02
CA HIS A 662 -1.04 -14.77 -13.10
C HIS A 662 -2.36 -14.20 -12.57
N GLN A 663 -2.47 -12.87 -12.44
CA GLN A 663 -3.64 -12.13 -11.94
C GLN A 663 -4.16 -12.64 -10.57
N THR A 664 -3.29 -13.28 -9.80
CA THR A 664 -3.61 -14.00 -8.59
C THR A 664 -3.30 -13.14 -7.37
N ILE A 665 -4.31 -12.98 -6.51
CA ILE A 665 -4.21 -12.27 -5.23
C ILE A 665 -3.95 -13.32 -4.15
N HIS A 666 -2.96 -13.08 -3.28
CA HIS A 666 -2.59 -14.02 -2.21
C HIS A 666 -3.49 -13.87 -0.97
N GLY A 667 -3.80 -12.63 -0.57
CA GLY A 667 -4.78 -12.29 0.47
C GLY A 667 -4.40 -12.63 1.91
N ASN A 668 -3.40 -13.49 2.15
CA ASN A 668 -2.96 -13.93 3.48
C ASN A 668 -1.42 -14.01 3.60
N LEU A 669 -0.70 -13.00 3.09
CA LEU A 669 0.77 -13.04 3.05
C LEU A 669 1.38 -12.68 4.43
N CYS A 670 2.04 -13.65 5.06
CA CYS A 670 2.74 -13.50 6.34
C CYS A 670 3.87 -14.53 6.48
N ALA A 671 4.76 -14.39 7.46
CA ALA A 671 5.94 -15.25 7.60
C ALA A 671 5.62 -16.72 7.95
N GLN A 672 4.37 -17.04 8.34
CA GLN A 672 3.93 -18.44 8.53
C GLN A 672 3.59 -19.15 7.20
N ASN A 673 3.30 -18.38 6.16
CA ASN A 673 2.94 -18.87 4.83
C ASN A 673 4.12 -18.84 3.83
N ILE A 674 5.28 -18.30 4.23
CA ILE A 674 6.53 -18.46 3.47
C ILE A 674 7.27 -19.70 4.01
N TYR A 675 7.69 -20.58 3.10
CA TYR A 675 8.49 -21.76 3.38
C TYR A 675 9.91 -21.60 2.83
N LEU A 676 10.88 -22.27 3.45
CA LEU A 676 12.30 -22.21 3.07
C LEU A 676 12.85 -23.62 2.77
N ASP A 677 13.50 -23.77 1.61
CA ASP A 677 14.23 -25.00 1.25
C ASP A 677 15.61 -25.10 1.95
N GLU A 678 16.43 -26.08 1.57
CA GLU A 678 17.79 -26.27 2.06
C GLU A 678 18.77 -25.13 1.73
N ILE A 679 18.56 -24.39 0.63
CA ILE A 679 19.39 -23.24 0.23
C ILE A 679 18.80 -21.89 0.65
N LEU A 680 17.75 -21.90 1.48
CA LEU A 680 17.00 -20.72 1.96
C LEU A 680 16.25 -19.95 0.86
N ARG A 681 15.94 -20.58 -0.27
CA ARG A 681 15.02 -20.01 -1.25
C ARG A 681 13.62 -19.92 -0.63
N ALA A 682 12.99 -18.76 -0.77
CA ALA A 682 11.64 -18.54 -0.28
C ALA A 682 10.58 -19.06 -1.26
N LYS A 683 9.70 -19.93 -0.77
CA LYS A 683 8.52 -20.46 -1.46
C LYS A 683 7.25 -19.93 -0.78
N ILE A 684 6.44 -19.16 -1.50
CA ILE A 684 5.11 -18.73 -1.03
C ILE A 684 4.17 -19.94 -1.05
N GLY A 685 3.64 -20.31 0.11
CA GLY A 685 2.47 -21.18 0.27
C GLY A 685 1.33 -20.39 0.94
N GLY A 686 0.31 -21.07 1.47
CA GLY A 686 -0.84 -20.39 2.11
C GLY A 686 -2.14 -20.36 1.29
N PHE A 687 -2.11 -20.89 0.06
CA PHE A 687 -3.26 -21.04 -0.87
C PHE A 687 -4.31 -22.06 -0.38
N GLY A 688 -4.92 -21.80 0.78
CA GLY A 688 -5.94 -22.66 1.40
C GLY A 688 -5.37 -23.89 2.13
N PHE A 689 -4.58 -24.72 1.45
CA PHE A 689 -4.12 -26.03 1.95
C PHE A 689 -3.45 -26.02 3.33
N THR A 690 -2.59 -25.03 3.59
CA THR A 690 -1.72 -25.00 4.78
C THR A 690 -2.29 -24.17 5.94
N LYS A 691 -3.48 -23.58 5.80
CA LYS A 691 -4.09 -22.74 6.85
C LYS A 691 -4.28 -23.54 8.15
N PRO A 692 -3.71 -23.08 9.29
CA PRO A 692 -4.09 -23.58 10.61
C PRO A 692 -5.56 -23.27 10.91
N ALA A 693 -6.20 -24.06 11.77
CA ALA A 693 -7.52 -23.74 12.28
C ALA A 693 -7.49 -22.45 13.14
N VAL A 694 -7.94 -21.34 12.54
CA VAL A 694 -7.99 -19.98 13.11
C VAL A 694 -6.61 -19.42 13.47
N MET A 695 -5.94 -18.78 12.48
CA MET A 695 -4.79 -17.93 12.78
C MET A 695 -5.26 -16.63 13.46
N LYS A 696 -5.31 -16.65 14.79
CA LYS A 696 -5.70 -15.51 15.60
C LYS A 696 -4.82 -14.30 15.24
N ASP A 697 -5.48 -13.21 14.83
CA ASP A 697 -4.91 -11.94 14.38
C ASP A 697 -4.38 -11.81 12.94
N GLU A 698 -4.86 -12.63 11.98
CA GLU A 698 -4.60 -12.46 10.54
C GLU A 698 -4.80 -11.01 9.99
N TYR A 699 -5.67 -10.22 10.64
CA TYR A 699 -5.93 -8.82 10.28
C TYR A 699 -4.70 -7.90 10.41
N LYS A 700 -3.64 -8.30 11.14
CA LYS A 700 -2.43 -7.49 11.35
C LYS A 700 -1.58 -7.29 10.08
N TRP A 701 -1.80 -8.12 9.05
CA TRP A 701 -1.16 -8.00 7.73
C TRP A 701 -2.08 -7.32 6.69
N GLN A 702 -3.37 -7.15 6.97
CA GLN A 702 -4.35 -6.62 6.01
C GLN A 702 -4.14 -5.14 5.71
N ALA A 703 -4.32 -4.77 4.43
CA ALA A 703 -4.30 -3.38 3.97
C ALA A 703 -5.48 -2.57 4.52
N ILE A 704 -5.35 -1.24 4.55
CA ILE A 704 -6.36 -0.36 5.16
C ILE A 704 -7.71 -0.40 4.43
N GLU A 705 -7.72 -0.65 3.12
CA GLU A 705 -8.94 -0.88 2.34
C GLU A 705 -9.58 -2.24 2.66
N THR A 706 -8.78 -3.30 2.80
CA THR A 706 -9.23 -4.64 3.20
C THR A 706 -9.81 -4.63 4.61
N LEU A 707 -9.18 -3.93 5.56
CA LEU A 707 -9.70 -3.75 6.92
C LEU A 707 -11.07 -3.07 6.96
N LYS A 708 -11.30 -2.08 6.09
CA LYS A 708 -12.55 -1.29 5.99
C LYS A 708 -13.67 -1.97 5.23
N THR A 709 -13.36 -2.62 4.11
CA THR A 709 -14.35 -3.01 3.09
C THR A 709 -14.36 -4.50 2.77
N GLY A 710 -13.36 -5.25 3.24
CA GLY A 710 -13.12 -6.64 2.83
C GLY A 710 -12.54 -6.78 1.42
N TRP A 711 -12.34 -5.68 0.68
CA TRP A 711 -11.79 -5.75 -0.68
C TRP A 711 -10.28 -6.00 -0.67
N THR A 712 -9.83 -6.87 -1.57
CA THR A 712 -8.42 -7.26 -1.74
C THR A 712 -7.96 -7.02 -3.18
N SER A 713 -6.67 -6.80 -3.35
CA SER A 713 -6.02 -6.55 -4.64
C SER A 713 -4.54 -6.92 -4.56
N THR A 714 -3.84 -6.96 -5.70
CA THR A 714 -2.38 -7.13 -5.71
C THR A 714 -1.65 -5.98 -4.98
N MET A 715 -2.24 -4.78 -4.88
CA MET A 715 -1.71 -3.68 -4.07
C MET A 715 -1.89 -3.95 -2.56
N SER A 716 -2.93 -4.70 -2.18
CA SER A 716 -3.17 -5.14 -0.80
C SER A 716 -2.19 -6.26 -0.39
N ASP A 717 -1.77 -7.09 -1.34
CA ASP A 717 -0.66 -8.03 -1.14
C ASP A 717 0.68 -7.30 -0.97
N LEU A 718 0.94 -6.20 -1.69
CA LEU A 718 2.14 -5.37 -1.50
C LEU A 718 2.18 -4.70 -0.11
N TRP A 719 1.03 -4.30 0.45
CA TRP A 719 0.94 -3.88 1.85
C TRP A 719 1.29 -5.03 2.81
N SER A 720 0.72 -6.22 2.56
CA SER A 720 1.00 -7.42 3.35
C SER A 720 2.49 -7.82 3.29
N TYR A 721 3.13 -7.61 2.14
CA TYR A 721 4.57 -7.77 1.93
C TYR A 721 5.40 -6.76 2.73
N GLY A 722 4.96 -5.49 2.85
CA GLY A 722 5.58 -4.52 3.75
C GLY A 722 5.53 -4.94 5.22
N VAL A 723 4.43 -5.55 5.67
CA VAL A 723 4.32 -6.11 7.04
C VAL A 723 5.21 -7.36 7.21
N LEU A 724 5.34 -8.19 6.17
CA LEU A 724 6.24 -9.34 6.13
C LEU A 724 7.72 -8.93 6.14
N LEU A 725 8.12 -7.87 5.43
CA LEU A 725 9.46 -7.28 5.54
C LEU A 725 9.73 -6.84 6.98
N TRP A 726 8.74 -6.26 7.66
CA TRP A 726 8.87 -5.91 9.08
C TRP A 726 9.03 -7.16 9.98
N GLU A 727 8.31 -8.27 9.73
CA GLU A 727 8.55 -9.55 10.43
C GLU A 727 9.99 -10.07 10.22
N ILE A 728 10.52 -9.92 9.00
CA ILE A 728 11.87 -10.34 8.62
C ILE A 728 12.93 -9.54 9.39
N ILE A 729 12.92 -8.20 9.32
CA ILE A 729 13.93 -7.34 9.97
C ILE A 729 13.82 -7.33 11.51
N THR A 730 12.65 -7.67 12.08
CA THR A 730 12.45 -7.86 13.53
C THR A 730 12.71 -9.28 14.00
N VAL A 731 13.09 -10.19 13.10
CA VAL A 731 13.41 -11.59 13.38
C VAL A 731 12.25 -12.32 14.06
N GLY A 732 11.09 -12.31 13.38
CA GLY A 732 9.86 -12.94 13.87
C GLY A 732 9.12 -12.09 14.91
N GLY A 733 9.10 -10.76 14.74
CA GLY A 733 8.30 -9.86 15.56
C GLY A 733 6.79 -10.13 15.49
N VAL A 734 6.00 -9.37 16.25
CA VAL A 734 4.53 -9.38 16.17
C VAL A 734 4.10 -8.00 15.66
N PRO A 735 3.64 -7.88 14.40
CA PRO A 735 3.21 -6.59 13.86
C PRO A 735 2.13 -5.96 14.73
N TYR A 736 2.28 -4.68 15.06
CA TYR A 736 1.35 -3.91 15.90
C TYR A 736 1.09 -4.46 17.32
N GLY A 737 1.87 -5.45 17.78
CA GLY A 737 1.76 -6.03 19.12
C GLY A 737 0.38 -6.63 19.39
N GLU A 738 -0.22 -6.28 20.53
CA GLU A 738 -1.51 -6.80 21.00
C GLU A 738 -2.73 -5.95 20.57
N MET A 739 -2.58 -5.02 19.62
CA MET A 739 -3.71 -4.20 19.13
C MET A 739 -4.80 -5.06 18.50
N SER A 740 -6.06 -4.81 18.86
CA SER A 740 -7.22 -5.42 18.22
C SER A 740 -7.47 -4.87 16.81
N ARG A 741 -8.32 -5.55 16.03
CA ARG A 741 -8.66 -5.16 14.64
C ARG A 741 -9.20 -3.72 14.52
N GLN A 742 -9.95 -3.25 15.52
CA GLN A 742 -10.49 -1.88 15.51
C GLN A 742 -9.41 -0.85 15.87
N GLU A 743 -8.61 -1.11 16.92
CA GLU A 743 -7.51 -0.23 17.32
C GLU A 743 -6.47 -0.09 16.21
N LEU A 744 -6.17 -1.19 15.48
CA LEU A 744 -5.31 -1.15 14.29
C LEU A 744 -5.90 -0.28 13.19
N LEU A 745 -7.20 -0.42 12.89
CA LEU A 745 -7.87 0.41 11.88
C LEU A 745 -7.81 1.91 12.24
N ASP A 746 -8.07 2.26 13.50
CA ASP A 746 -8.01 3.64 13.98
C ASP A 746 -6.57 4.19 14.03
N HIS A 747 -5.59 3.33 14.33
CA HIS A 747 -4.15 3.63 14.28
C HIS A 747 -3.70 3.95 12.85
N LEU A 748 -4.05 3.11 11.87
CA LEU A 748 -3.73 3.30 10.45
C LEU A 748 -4.46 4.52 9.86
N MET A 749 -5.71 4.76 10.27
CA MET A 749 -6.50 5.96 9.94
C MET A 749 -5.91 7.24 10.51
N SER A 750 -5.16 7.16 11.61
CA SER A 750 -4.41 8.27 12.21
C SER A 750 -3.04 8.50 11.54
N ASP A 751 -2.82 7.90 10.36
CA ASP A 751 -1.59 7.86 9.58
C ASP A 751 -0.35 7.31 10.30
N LYS A 752 -0.55 6.51 11.34
CA LYS A 752 0.53 5.81 12.05
C LYS A 752 0.82 4.46 11.40
N ARG A 753 2.06 3.97 11.54
CA ARG A 753 2.59 2.73 10.92
C ARG A 753 3.53 2.01 11.90
N LEU A 754 4.01 0.83 11.51
CA LEU A 754 5.08 0.13 12.23
C LEU A 754 6.35 1.00 12.28
N GLU A 755 7.02 1.02 13.42
CA GLU A 755 8.30 1.70 13.56
C GLU A 755 9.43 0.85 12.96
N ILE A 756 10.31 1.48 12.18
CA ILE A 756 11.51 0.84 11.62
C ILE A 756 12.50 0.61 12.79
N PRO A 757 12.98 -0.63 13.04
CA PRO A 757 13.96 -0.88 14.08
C PRO A 757 15.26 -0.10 13.84
N SER A 758 15.83 0.51 14.88
CA SER A 758 17.04 1.36 14.81
C SER A 758 18.32 0.64 14.35
N GLN A 759 18.25 -0.66 14.14
CA GLN A 759 19.30 -1.55 13.61
C GLN A 759 19.14 -1.88 12.11
N CYS A 760 18.16 -1.27 11.43
CA CYS A 760 17.91 -1.40 10.00
C CYS A 760 18.45 -0.18 9.23
N ASN A 761 18.72 -0.33 7.92
CA ASN A 761 19.03 0.80 7.05
C ASN A 761 17.73 1.61 6.81
N PRO A 762 17.69 2.94 7.02
CA PRO A 762 16.50 3.76 6.70
C PRO A 762 16.05 3.78 5.23
N GLU A 763 16.79 3.15 4.31
CA GLU A 763 16.41 2.94 2.91
C GLU A 763 15.61 1.63 2.66
N LEU A 764 15.41 0.80 3.71
CA LEU A 764 14.62 -0.44 3.71
C LEU A 764 13.27 -0.26 4.43
#